data_AF-A0A923CT64-F1
#
_entry.id   AF-A0A923CT64-F1
#
_cell.length_a   1.000
_cell.length_b   1.000
_cell.length_c   1.000
_cell.angle_alpha   90.00
_cell.angle_beta   90.00
_cell.angle_gamma   90.00
#
_symmetry.space_group_name_H-M   'P 1'
#
loop_
_entity.id
_entity.type
_entity.pdbx_description
1 polymer ?
#
loop_
_entity_poly.entity_id
_entity_poly.type
_entity_poly.pdbx_seq_one_letter_code
_entity_poly.pdbx_strand_id
1 'polypeptide(L)'
;MNTILLVDVDPATLNTFSDLLKSQSDDLKILTAGNAKEVPNIISSAKVNMIIIDLKMPDNDDLQFLGYMSHDFPNIPVIVMTAFGTPEIEARIKALKTCQYYQKPVNMNALSEKIFEDLGVGVGGQIHGIALSSFLQMSEMEKSTCRLKIRSEEGYGYLYLQKGELIAAETGLLHSDEAAFEIISWDNAVIEIEKTGHKKKREIKMPLMNILMEGLRIKDEKEAAAKEKEAKNADTTLERKQRAQKSAAPKVVAVETEDSTPSTIPSARDDKKIRAGDKAGRAAKAPKKNRWLAVVSGLLISVAVIVGGGMLWIQVIQPRLVKDEFQKVLVDVGNSPSLEEKETLLQEYIDTHNNSKYTLEANRKIKEIFRLIQERDYENAVNQVTNLPVDKNFKEKAKAIYQAYLDRFSDGIRLDDIKKKMEEIPILVDENDFQELKQIDPYEYEKRITAYQTYLREHKTGKYQNEVQKLISDISETYYQYVKKEISVCERENDWDRCIQLCDKYMISYKKSAQLSEIRSLRNRMNTTMVMTDLRQKASEKSGDHPAVRDIYMNYLKANPSSSAKEEIQRELTDINKMIREKEAWEAIAKLSKNKKINLFERIKTLEKYMARKPEAIYFQGAGVLMQRLEKEKTEFNRLKQIADEQKKMTLENIAQEKRERARLQEEKAKIGSILSRSNGRFIVNIDGTVTDQHTGLVWYILDSHTELKECLNHDAAEKYVKNLEVGGYKDWRLPSANDLMAVMNAKNSFPRSGAKWYWTSELFWKGYYEFGHTVINRNGDIWVKDEAELTQCGAVRAVRQ
;
A
#
# COMPACT_ATOMS: atom_id res chain seq x y z
N MET A 1 39.02 -25.49 -28.98
CA MET A 1 40.27 -25.17 -28.25
C MET A 1 41.07 -24.09 -28.96
N ASN A 2 41.19 -22.92 -28.35
CA ASN A 2 42.14 -21.86 -28.72
C ASN A 2 43.36 -21.89 -27.76
N THR A 3 44.54 -21.55 -28.26
CA THR A 3 45.78 -21.55 -27.46
C THR A 3 46.23 -20.12 -27.10
N ILE A 4 46.40 -19.83 -25.81
CA ILE A 4 46.97 -18.57 -25.32
C ILE A 4 48.38 -18.84 -24.79
N LEU A 5 49.35 -17.99 -25.15
CA LEU A 5 50.70 -18.01 -24.59
C LEU A 5 50.88 -16.84 -23.60
N LEU A 6 51.09 -17.17 -22.33
CA LEU A 6 51.43 -16.20 -21.28
C LEU A 6 52.95 -16.07 -21.16
N VAL A 7 53.46 -14.85 -21.06
CA VAL A 7 54.90 -14.54 -20.96
C VAL A 7 55.12 -13.58 -19.79
N ASP A 8 55.79 -14.04 -18.75
CA ASP A 8 56.11 -13.27 -17.54
C ASP A 8 57.36 -13.89 -16.88
N VAL A 9 58.16 -13.09 -16.20
CA VAL A 9 59.34 -13.54 -15.46
C VAL A 9 59.01 -14.15 -14.10
N ASP A 10 57.78 -13.98 -13.61
CA ASP A 10 57.27 -14.57 -12.37
C ASP A 10 56.37 -15.81 -12.60
N PRO A 11 56.83 -17.03 -12.24
CA PRO A 11 56.01 -18.24 -12.30
C PRO A 11 54.74 -18.21 -11.44
N ALA A 12 54.70 -17.41 -10.36
CA ALA A 12 53.50 -17.31 -9.52
C ALA A 12 52.38 -16.54 -10.25
N THR A 13 52.72 -15.44 -10.92
CA THR A 13 51.81 -14.69 -11.79
C THR A 13 51.37 -15.52 -13.00
N LEU A 14 52.28 -16.27 -13.64
CA LEU A 14 51.93 -17.20 -14.73
C LEU A 14 50.88 -18.23 -14.31
N ASN A 15 51.08 -18.92 -13.17
CA ASN A 15 50.13 -19.91 -12.66
C ASN A 15 48.78 -19.27 -12.31
N THR A 16 48.79 -18.14 -11.59
CA THR A 16 47.57 -17.43 -11.17
C THR A 16 46.72 -17.00 -12.37
N PHE A 17 47.36 -16.50 -13.44
CA PHE A 17 46.65 -16.06 -14.64
C PHE A 17 46.24 -17.24 -15.55
N SER A 18 47.04 -18.30 -15.60
CA SER A 18 46.67 -19.60 -16.19
C SER A 18 45.34 -20.09 -15.62
N ASP A 19 45.23 -20.11 -14.30
CA ASP A 19 44.11 -20.77 -13.63
C ASP A 19 42.86 -19.89 -13.66
N LEU A 20 43.02 -18.56 -13.64
CA LEU A 20 41.93 -17.62 -13.93
C LEU A 20 41.35 -17.83 -15.34
N LEU A 21 42.19 -17.89 -16.38
CA LEU A 21 41.71 -18.06 -17.76
C LEU A 21 41.03 -19.42 -17.97
N LYS A 22 41.59 -20.50 -17.42
CA LYS A 22 40.95 -21.84 -17.42
C LYS A 22 39.60 -21.82 -16.69
N SER A 23 39.49 -21.14 -15.55
CA SER A 23 38.25 -21.05 -14.77
C SER A 23 37.08 -20.38 -15.51
N GLN A 24 37.36 -19.66 -16.59
CA GLN A 24 36.35 -18.98 -17.41
C GLN A 24 36.03 -19.71 -18.73
N SER A 25 36.79 -20.75 -19.12
CA SER A 25 36.50 -21.57 -20.31
C SER A 25 37.37 -22.83 -20.37
N ASP A 26 36.74 -24.01 -20.33
CA ASP A 26 37.39 -25.32 -20.58
C ASP A 26 37.99 -25.43 -22.01
N ASP A 27 37.50 -24.62 -22.95
CA ASP A 27 37.93 -24.61 -24.36
C ASP A 27 39.25 -23.84 -24.61
N LEU A 28 40.03 -23.54 -23.57
CA LEU A 28 41.32 -22.86 -23.66
C LEU A 28 42.51 -23.78 -23.34
N LYS A 29 43.53 -23.72 -24.20
CA LYS A 29 44.87 -24.26 -23.90
C LYS A 29 45.78 -23.11 -23.48
N ILE A 30 46.30 -23.16 -22.26
CA ILE A 30 47.32 -22.20 -21.81
C ILE A 30 48.71 -22.80 -22.01
N LEU A 31 49.60 -22.01 -22.61
CA LEU A 31 51.05 -22.22 -22.65
C LEU A 31 51.73 -21.08 -21.88
N THR A 32 52.94 -21.31 -21.40
CA THR A 32 53.72 -20.32 -20.63
C THR A 32 55.15 -20.22 -21.16
N ALA A 33 55.76 -19.04 -21.00
CA ALA A 33 57.18 -18.77 -21.28
C ALA A 33 57.75 -17.83 -20.21
N GLY A 34 59.03 -18.00 -19.86
CA GLY A 34 59.72 -17.18 -18.86
C GLY A 34 60.28 -15.85 -19.38
N ASN A 35 60.29 -15.65 -20.71
CA ASN A 35 60.78 -14.44 -21.37
C ASN A 35 60.37 -14.40 -22.86
N ALA A 36 60.51 -13.24 -23.49
CA ALA A 36 60.20 -13.04 -24.91
C ALA A 36 61.04 -13.90 -25.88
N LYS A 37 62.26 -14.30 -25.50
CA LYS A 37 63.20 -15.02 -26.39
C LYS A 37 62.83 -16.51 -26.58
N GLU A 38 61.97 -17.06 -25.72
CA GLU A 38 61.37 -18.39 -25.87
C GLU A 38 60.19 -18.42 -26.88
N VAL A 39 59.51 -17.29 -27.08
CA VAL A 39 58.24 -17.20 -27.82
C VAL A 39 58.33 -17.72 -29.26
N PRO A 40 59.36 -17.40 -30.07
CA PRO A 40 59.46 -17.90 -31.45
C PRO A 40 59.53 -19.43 -31.54
N ASN A 41 60.20 -20.08 -30.57
CA ASN A 41 60.31 -21.55 -30.51
C ASN A 41 58.98 -22.20 -30.15
N ILE A 42 58.19 -21.57 -29.27
CA ILE A 42 56.86 -22.05 -28.88
C ILE A 42 55.87 -21.92 -30.05
N ILE A 43 55.86 -20.79 -30.77
CA ILE A 43 55.01 -20.60 -31.95
C ILE A 43 55.37 -21.56 -33.09
N SER A 44 56.66 -21.87 -33.25
CA SER A 44 57.16 -22.82 -34.25
C SER A 44 56.81 -24.28 -33.93
N SER A 45 56.49 -24.61 -32.67
CA SER A 45 56.18 -25.96 -32.20
C SER A 45 54.72 -26.20 -31.81
N ALA A 46 53.94 -25.14 -31.58
CA ALA A 46 52.53 -25.19 -31.25
C ALA A 46 51.75 -24.02 -31.86
N LYS A 47 50.55 -24.30 -32.38
CA LYS A 47 49.63 -23.24 -32.84
C LYS A 47 49.17 -22.38 -31.66
N VAL A 48 49.69 -21.15 -31.59
CA VAL A 48 49.27 -20.08 -30.69
C VAL A 48 48.22 -19.20 -31.39
N ASN A 49 47.16 -18.80 -30.66
CA ASN A 49 46.10 -17.91 -31.15
C ASN A 49 46.23 -16.48 -30.59
N MET A 50 46.86 -16.29 -29.43
CA MET A 50 47.11 -14.99 -28.80
C MET A 50 48.32 -15.08 -27.87
N ILE A 51 49.06 -13.99 -27.74
CA ILE A 51 50.18 -13.85 -26.79
C ILE A 51 49.82 -12.75 -25.80
N ILE A 52 50.11 -12.97 -24.52
CA ILE A 52 49.96 -11.98 -23.46
C ILE A 52 51.29 -11.90 -22.72
N ILE A 53 51.94 -10.73 -22.74
CA ILE A 53 53.28 -10.52 -22.20
C ILE A 53 53.28 -9.42 -21.15
N ASP A 54 53.87 -9.67 -19.98
CA ASP A 54 54.21 -8.62 -19.03
C ASP A 54 55.63 -8.12 -19.25
N LEU A 55 55.75 -6.84 -19.60
CA LEU A 55 57.01 -6.15 -19.74
C LEU A 55 57.15 -5.15 -18.61
N LYS A 56 58.03 -5.42 -17.64
CA LYS A 56 58.21 -4.56 -16.46
C LYS A 56 58.49 -3.11 -16.87
N MET A 57 59.46 -2.91 -17.75
CA MET A 57 59.81 -1.62 -18.39
C MET A 57 60.34 -1.97 -19.80
N PRO A 58 59.53 -1.81 -20.87
CA PRO A 58 59.92 -2.23 -22.20
C PRO A 58 61.20 -1.54 -22.69
N ASP A 59 62.22 -2.32 -23.02
CA ASP A 59 63.47 -1.81 -23.59
C ASP A 59 63.50 -1.88 -25.14
N ASN A 60 64.65 -1.60 -25.76
CA ASN A 60 64.77 -1.66 -27.21
C ASN A 60 64.85 -3.11 -27.76
N ASP A 61 65.23 -4.12 -26.97
CA ASP A 61 65.15 -5.54 -27.36
C ASP A 61 63.68 -5.99 -27.35
N ASP A 62 62.91 -5.63 -26.31
CA ASP A 62 61.47 -5.87 -26.22
C ASP A 62 60.71 -5.23 -27.39
N LEU A 63 61.01 -3.95 -27.70
CA LEU A 63 60.36 -3.24 -28.80
C LEU A 63 60.77 -3.78 -30.17
N GLN A 64 61.99 -4.30 -30.34
CA GLN A 64 62.40 -5.05 -31.53
C GLN A 64 61.64 -6.38 -31.64
N PHE A 65 61.49 -7.12 -30.54
CA PHE A 65 60.71 -8.36 -30.50
C PHE A 65 59.24 -8.12 -30.87
N LEU A 66 58.60 -7.09 -30.31
CA LEU A 66 57.22 -6.71 -30.67
C LEU A 66 57.12 -6.29 -32.15
N GLY A 67 58.14 -5.59 -32.68
CA GLY A 67 58.24 -5.26 -34.11
C GLY A 67 58.31 -6.49 -35.00
N TYR A 68 59.17 -7.45 -34.67
CA TYR A 68 59.28 -8.76 -35.33
C TYR A 68 57.95 -9.52 -35.30
N MET A 69 57.29 -9.61 -34.14
CA MET A 69 55.98 -10.24 -34.01
C MET A 69 54.90 -9.56 -34.87
N SER A 70 54.93 -8.23 -34.99
CA SER A 70 54.00 -7.46 -35.82
C SER A 70 54.25 -7.58 -37.33
N HIS A 71 55.47 -7.94 -37.74
CA HIS A 71 55.86 -8.12 -39.14
C HIS A 71 55.70 -9.56 -39.63
N ASP A 72 56.28 -10.54 -38.90
CA ASP A 72 56.37 -11.94 -39.35
C ASP A 72 55.16 -12.78 -38.89
N PHE A 73 54.46 -12.38 -37.83
CA PHE A 73 53.27 -13.05 -37.31
C PHE A 73 52.03 -12.14 -37.22
N PRO A 74 51.66 -11.43 -38.30
CA PRO A 74 50.61 -10.39 -38.30
C PRO A 74 49.19 -10.90 -37.96
N ASN A 75 49.01 -12.22 -37.86
CA ASN A 75 47.75 -12.88 -37.50
C ASN A 75 47.66 -13.29 -36.02
N ILE A 76 48.71 -13.05 -35.20
CA ILE A 76 48.71 -13.35 -33.77
C ILE A 76 48.64 -12.03 -32.98
N PRO A 77 47.52 -11.71 -32.31
CA PRO A 77 47.43 -10.54 -31.44
C PRO A 77 48.35 -10.69 -30.22
N VAL A 78 49.00 -9.58 -29.85
CA VAL A 78 49.92 -9.49 -28.71
C VAL A 78 49.41 -8.45 -27.72
N ILE A 79 49.00 -8.89 -26.53
CA ILE A 79 48.63 -8.02 -25.42
C ILE A 79 49.86 -7.74 -24.58
N VAL A 80 50.31 -6.49 -24.56
CA VAL A 80 51.45 -6.01 -23.76
C VAL A 80 50.93 -5.35 -22.50
N MET A 81 51.27 -5.93 -21.35
CA MET A 81 51.04 -5.35 -20.03
C MET A 81 52.32 -4.70 -19.52
N THR A 82 52.23 -3.58 -18.80
CA THR A 82 53.41 -2.97 -18.15
C THR A 82 53.06 -2.11 -16.95
N ALA A 83 53.92 -2.10 -15.92
CA ALA A 83 53.80 -1.20 -14.78
C ALA A 83 54.54 0.14 -14.96
N PHE A 84 55.46 0.25 -15.94
CA PHE A 84 56.33 1.42 -16.12
C PHE A 84 56.36 1.94 -17.57
N GLY A 85 55.25 1.82 -18.30
CA GLY A 85 55.12 2.41 -19.64
C GLY A 85 55.05 3.94 -19.61
N THR A 86 55.85 4.58 -20.47
CA THR A 86 55.79 6.03 -20.75
C THR A 86 54.88 6.31 -21.96
N PRO A 87 54.41 7.56 -22.16
CA PRO A 87 53.64 7.92 -23.37
C PRO A 87 54.37 7.64 -24.69
N GLU A 88 55.72 7.67 -24.69
CA GLU A 88 56.54 7.31 -25.85
C GLU A 88 56.50 5.80 -26.12
N ILE A 89 56.69 4.97 -25.07
CA ILE A 89 56.61 3.51 -25.16
C ILE A 89 55.19 3.08 -25.58
N GLU A 90 54.16 3.67 -24.99
CA GLU A 90 52.77 3.46 -25.36
C GLU A 90 52.50 3.80 -26.84
N ALA A 91 53.01 4.94 -27.32
CA ALA A 91 52.86 5.34 -28.73
C ALA A 91 53.61 4.39 -29.68
N ARG A 92 54.83 3.96 -29.32
CA ARG A 92 55.63 2.99 -30.10
C ARG A 92 54.95 1.62 -30.18
N ILE A 93 54.36 1.14 -29.08
CA ILE A 93 53.63 -0.14 -29.06
C ILE A 93 52.32 -0.01 -29.85
N LYS A 94 51.54 1.07 -29.69
CA LYS A 94 50.28 1.29 -30.41
C LYS A 94 50.45 1.53 -31.92
N ALA A 95 51.66 1.83 -32.39
CA ALA A 95 51.97 1.89 -33.82
C ALA A 95 52.08 0.49 -34.48
N LEU A 96 52.28 -0.57 -33.69
CA LEU A 96 52.36 -1.95 -34.17
C LEU A 96 50.95 -2.56 -34.26
N LYS A 97 50.51 -2.94 -35.47
CA LYS A 97 49.11 -3.27 -35.76
C LYS A 97 48.53 -4.46 -34.97
N THR A 98 49.38 -5.38 -34.53
CA THR A 98 49.00 -6.56 -33.73
C THR A 98 49.09 -6.34 -32.22
N CYS A 99 49.66 -5.22 -31.77
CA CYS A 99 49.97 -5.00 -30.36
C CYS A 99 48.88 -4.15 -29.67
N GLN A 100 48.39 -4.64 -28.53
CA GLN A 100 47.52 -3.89 -27.63
C GLN A 100 48.32 -3.53 -26.36
N TYR A 101 48.13 -2.32 -25.84
CA TYR A 101 48.87 -1.80 -24.68
C TYR A 101 47.95 -1.63 -23.47
N TYR A 102 48.36 -2.20 -22.34
CA TYR A 102 47.65 -2.13 -21.06
C TYR A 102 48.59 -1.72 -19.92
N GLN A 103 48.34 -0.56 -19.32
CA GLN A 103 49.06 -0.13 -18.12
C GLN A 103 48.52 -0.85 -16.88
N LYS A 104 49.40 -1.47 -16.09
CA LYS A 104 49.07 -2.06 -14.78
C LYS A 104 48.81 -0.95 -13.75
N PRO A 105 47.87 -1.14 -12.79
CA PRO A 105 47.09 -2.35 -12.54
C PRO A 105 45.93 -2.52 -13.54
N VAL A 106 45.89 -3.68 -14.22
CA VAL A 106 44.83 -4.02 -15.17
C VAL A 106 43.68 -4.70 -14.42
N ASN A 107 42.43 -4.37 -14.78
CA ASN A 107 41.27 -5.12 -14.31
C ASN A 107 41.22 -6.48 -15.04
N MET A 108 41.58 -7.56 -14.34
CA MET A 108 41.69 -8.90 -14.92
C MET A 108 40.40 -9.42 -15.56
N ASN A 109 39.22 -9.02 -15.07
CA ASN A 109 37.93 -9.42 -15.66
C ASN A 109 37.66 -8.67 -16.97
N ALA A 110 37.92 -7.37 -17.02
CA ALA A 110 37.80 -6.59 -18.26
C ALA A 110 38.85 -7.01 -19.30
N LEU A 111 40.02 -7.47 -18.84
CA LEU A 111 41.05 -8.05 -19.70
C LEU A 111 40.62 -9.43 -20.22
N SER A 112 40.04 -10.31 -19.39
CA SER A 112 39.58 -11.62 -19.84
C SER A 112 38.39 -11.50 -20.79
N GLU A 113 37.40 -10.65 -20.50
CA GLU A 113 36.30 -10.31 -21.42
C GLU A 113 36.83 -9.89 -22.81
N LYS A 114 37.91 -9.09 -22.85
CA LYS A 114 38.54 -8.65 -24.10
C LYS A 114 39.35 -9.75 -24.80
N ILE A 115 40.06 -10.58 -24.04
CA ILE A 115 40.74 -11.79 -24.56
C ILE A 115 39.74 -12.72 -25.24
N PHE A 116 38.59 -12.96 -24.62
CA PHE A 116 37.53 -13.80 -25.19
C PHE A 116 36.88 -13.17 -26.43
N GLU A 117 36.63 -11.85 -26.42
CA GLU A 117 36.17 -11.11 -27.61
C GLU A 117 37.14 -11.25 -28.79
N ASP A 118 38.43 -10.98 -28.59
CA ASP A 118 39.45 -10.99 -29.66
C ASP A 118 39.81 -12.39 -30.15
N LEU A 119 39.64 -13.43 -29.32
CA LEU A 119 39.76 -14.83 -29.72
C LEU A 119 38.53 -15.36 -30.48
N GLY A 120 37.47 -14.56 -30.63
CA GLY A 120 36.19 -14.97 -31.21
C GLY A 120 35.42 -15.98 -30.34
N VAL A 121 35.86 -16.20 -29.11
CA VAL A 121 35.18 -17.04 -28.10
C VAL A 121 34.12 -16.17 -27.46
N GLY A 122 33.03 -15.94 -28.19
CA GLY A 122 31.99 -15.01 -27.78
C GLY A 122 31.48 -15.32 -26.37
N VAL A 123 31.65 -14.38 -25.44
CA VAL A 123 31.23 -14.50 -24.04
C VAL A 123 29.71 -14.55 -23.96
N GLY A 124 29.18 -15.77 -24.12
CA GLY A 124 27.81 -16.12 -23.82
C GLY A 124 27.71 -16.60 -22.39
N GLY A 125 27.62 -15.65 -21.45
CA GLY A 125 27.53 -15.95 -20.03
C GLY A 125 26.38 -16.91 -19.75
N GLN A 126 26.69 -18.07 -19.17
CA GLN A 126 25.68 -19.02 -18.72
C GLN A 126 25.13 -18.57 -17.36
N ILE A 127 23.92 -18.02 -17.37
CA ILE A 127 23.25 -17.56 -16.16
C ILE A 127 22.59 -18.75 -15.48
N HIS A 128 22.95 -18.92 -14.20
CA HIS A 128 22.46 -19.95 -13.30
C HIS A 128 21.76 -19.29 -12.11
N GLY A 129 20.73 -19.94 -11.54
CA GLY A 129 20.07 -19.48 -10.32
C GLY A 129 19.11 -18.28 -10.46
N ILE A 130 18.81 -17.84 -11.70
CA ILE A 130 17.76 -16.85 -11.99
C ILE A 130 16.67 -17.55 -12.82
N ALA A 131 15.41 -17.38 -12.44
CA ALA A 131 14.29 -17.90 -13.21
C ALA A 131 14.22 -17.26 -14.61
N LEU A 132 13.97 -18.06 -15.64
CA LEU A 132 13.90 -17.60 -17.03
C LEU A 132 12.87 -16.48 -17.24
N SER A 133 11.74 -16.54 -16.54
CA SER A 133 10.72 -15.48 -16.53
C SER A 133 11.28 -14.13 -16.08
N SER A 134 12.01 -14.10 -14.96
CA SER A 134 12.69 -12.88 -14.46
C SER A 134 13.75 -12.38 -15.44
N PHE A 135 14.53 -13.28 -16.05
CA PHE A 135 15.56 -12.88 -17.01
C PHE A 135 14.98 -12.29 -18.31
N LEU A 136 13.85 -12.81 -18.78
CA LEU A 136 13.12 -12.25 -19.92
C LEU A 136 12.55 -10.85 -19.58
N GLN A 137 11.99 -10.66 -18.39
CA GLN A 137 11.51 -9.34 -17.93
C GLN A 137 12.65 -8.31 -17.84
N MET A 138 13.80 -8.70 -17.29
CA MET A 138 15.00 -7.85 -17.29
C MET A 138 15.44 -7.48 -18.71
N SER A 139 15.44 -8.46 -19.63
CA SER A 139 15.79 -8.25 -21.04
C SER A 139 14.85 -7.30 -21.77
N GLU A 140 13.55 -7.32 -21.44
CA GLU A 140 12.54 -6.37 -21.96
C GLU A 140 12.81 -4.95 -21.45
N MET A 141 13.08 -4.78 -20.16
CA MET A 141 13.41 -3.48 -19.54
C MET A 141 14.70 -2.87 -20.11
N GLU A 142 15.74 -3.68 -20.31
CA GLU A 142 17.04 -3.27 -20.85
C GLU A 142 17.04 -3.09 -22.37
N LYS A 143 15.97 -3.54 -23.06
CA LYS A 143 15.83 -3.55 -24.52
C LYS A 143 16.90 -4.37 -25.24
N SER A 144 17.31 -5.46 -24.62
CA SER A 144 18.35 -6.36 -25.10
C SER A 144 18.02 -7.01 -26.45
N THR A 145 19.05 -7.30 -27.24
CA THR A 145 18.93 -7.94 -28.57
C THR A 145 19.94 -9.06 -28.67
N CYS A 146 19.46 -10.30 -28.65
CA CYS A 146 20.26 -11.53 -28.57
C CYS A 146 19.40 -12.74 -28.92
N ARG A 147 20.03 -13.91 -29.08
CA ARG A 147 19.36 -15.21 -28.92
C ARG A 147 19.70 -15.72 -27.52
N LEU A 148 18.72 -16.26 -26.83
CA LEU A 148 18.95 -17.08 -25.64
C LEU A 148 18.82 -18.53 -26.07
N LYS A 149 19.73 -19.36 -25.57
CA LYS A 149 19.69 -20.81 -25.71
C LYS A 149 19.44 -21.37 -24.31
N ILE A 150 18.29 -22.01 -24.17
CA ILE A 150 17.78 -22.51 -22.89
C ILE A 150 18.03 -24.01 -22.85
N ARG A 151 18.51 -24.51 -21.71
CA ARG A 151 18.84 -25.93 -21.50
C ARG A 151 18.25 -26.42 -20.18
N SER A 152 17.57 -27.56 -20.19
CA SER A 152 16.98 -28.24 -19.04
C SER A 152 17.11 -29.76 -19.23
N GLU A 153 16.72 -30.56 -18.24
CA GLU A 153 16.55 -32.01 -18.38
C GLU A 153 15.43 -32.35 -19.39
N GLU A 154 14.44 -31.46 -19.56
CA GLU A 154 13.38 -31.57 -20.58
C GLU A 154 13.88 -31.35 -22.03
N GLY A 155 15.07 -30.75 -22.23
CA GLY A 155 15.67 -30.57 -23.56
C GLY A 155 16.44 -29.25 -23.73
N TYR A 156 16.48 -28.75 -24.98
CA TYR A 156 17.04 -27.44 -25.29
C TYR A 156 16.20 -26.70 -26.33
N GLY A 157 16.18 -25.37 -26.24
CA GLY A 157 15.42 -24.50 -27.11
C GLY A 157 16.04 -23.12 -27.26
N TYR A 158 15.52 -22.33 -28.20
CA TYR A 158 16.00 -21.00 -28.51
C TYR A 158 14.88 -19.96 -28.35
N LEU A 159 15.20 -18.83 -27.73
CA LEU A 159 14.35 -17.63 -27.65
C LEU A 159 15.06 -16.47 -28.35
N TYR A 160 14.37 -15.74 -29.21
CA TYR A 160 14.95 -14.66 -30.01
C TYR A 160 14.43 -13.31 -29.51
N LEU A 161 15.31 -12.47 -28.96
CA LEU A 161 14.99 -11.16 -28.43
C LEU A 161 15.45 -10.05 -29.39
N GLN A 162 14.58 -9.08 -29.65
CA GLN A 162 14.91 -7.88 -30.44
C GLN A 162 14.36 -6.62 -29.77
N LYS A 163 15.26 -5.71 -29.36
CA LYS A 163 14.94 -4.48 -28.61
C LYS A 163 14.13 -4.74 -27.32
N GLY A 164 14.32 -5.90 -26.70
CA GLY A 164 13.61 -6.36 -25.51
C GLY A 164 12.38 -7.23 -25.81
N GLU A 165 11.81 -7.17 -27.01
CA GLU A 165 10.66 -8.00 -27.38
C GLU A 165 11.08 -9.43 -27.72
N LEU A 166 10.35 -10.43 -27.21
CA LEU A 166 10.46 -11.82 -27.65
C LEU A 166 9.77 -11.97 -29.02
N ILE A 167 10.57 -12.18 -30.07
CA ILE A 167 10.09 -12.14 -31.47
C ILE A 167 9.91 -13.54 -32.10
N ALA A 168 10.57 -14.57 -31.56
CA ALA A 168 10.40 -15.96 -31.99
C ALA A 168 10.92 -16.94 -30.92
N ALA A 169 10.47 -18.19 -30.97
CA ALA A 169 10.99 -19.29 -30.16
C ALA A 169 10.98 -20.60 -30.95
N GLU A 170 11.88 -21.53 -30.60
CA GLU A 170 12.09 -22.82 -31.29
C GLU A 170 12.50 -23.90 -30.26
N THR A 171 11.78 -25.01 -30.16
CA THR A 171 12.19 -26.19 -29.36
C THR A 171 11.65 -27.48 -29.96
N GLY A 172 12.49 -28.50 -30.17
CA GLY A 172 12.10 -29.76 -30.79
C GLY A 172 11.44 -29.57 -32.17
N LEU A 173 10.11 -29.80 -32.23
CA LEU A 173 9.26 -29.57 -33.40
C LEU A 173 8.32 -28.36 -33.25
N LEU A 174 8.34 -27.67 -32.11
CA LEU A 174 7.53 -26.49 -31.81
C LEU A 174 8.23 -25.21 -32.27
N HIS A 175 7.43 -24.24 -32.69
CA HIS A 175 7.88 -22.91 -33.13
C HIS A 175 6.95 -21.82 -32.60
N SER A 176 7.40 -20.56 -32.67
CA SER A 176 6.61 -19.37 -32.33
C SER A 176 6.06 -19.41 -30.88
N ASP A 177 4.80 -19.06 -30.66
CA ASP A 177 4.22 -18.90 -29.31
C ASP A 177 4.25 -20.23 -28.51
N GLU A 178 3.94 -21.36 -29.15
CA GLU A 178 3.92 -22.71 -28.54
C GLU A 178 5.29 -23.12 -27.98
N ALA A 179 6.36 -22.85 -28.74
CA ALA A 179 7.73 -23.09 -28.29
C ALA A 179 8.11 -22.20 -27.11
N ALA A 180 7.64 -20.95 -27.08
CA ALA A 180 7.93 -20.04 -25.97
C ALA A 180 7.29 -20.53 -24.67
N PHE A 181 6.01 -20.94 -24.70
CA PHE A 181 5.32 -21.44 -23.51
C PHE A 181 6.00 -22.69 -22.94
N GLU A 182 6.36 -23.65 -23.81
CA GLU A 182 7.04 -24.89 -23.39
C GLU A 182 8.40 -24.59 -22.75
N ILE A 183 9.26 -23.79 -23.40
CA ILE A 183 10.58 -23.41 -22.86
C ILE A 183 10.47 -22.65 -21.53
N ILE A 184 9.42 -21.83 -21.34
CA ILE A 184 9.17 -21.09 -20.09
C ILE A 184 8.68 -22.00 -18.96
N SER A 185 8.04 -23.13 -19.29
CA SER A 185 7.55 -24.09 -18.28
C SER A 185 8.65 -24.93 -17.62
N TRP A 186 9.83 -25.01 -18.24
CA TRP A 186 10.90 -25.93 -17.82
C TRP A 186 11.49 -25.65 -16.44
N ASP A 187 11.88 -26.72 -15.75
CA ASP A 187 12.62 -26.64 -14.49
C ASP A 187 14.13 -26.50 -14.67
N ASN A 188 14.79 -25.88 -13.68
CA ASN A 188 16.24 -25.70 -13.57
C ASN A 188 16.94 -25.16 -14.84
N ALA A 189 16.21 -24.36 -15.64
CA ALA A 189 16.65 -23.89 -16.95
C ALA A 189 17.92 -23.03 -16.90
N VAL A 190 19.00 -23.50 -17.52
CA VAL A 190 20.26 -22.77 -17.72
C VAL A 190 20.13 -21.87 -18.95
N ILE A 191 20.54 -20.60 -18.82
CA ILE A 191 20.37 -19.56 -19.85
C ILE A 191 21.72 -19.21 -20.46
N GLU A 192 21.95 -19.59 -21.71
CA GLU A 192 23.18 -19.33 -22.47
C GLU A 192 22.93 -18.18 -23.48
N ILE A 193 23.56 -17.02 -23.28
CA ILE A 193 23.30 -15.81 -24.09
C ILE A 193 24.15 -15.80 -25.37
N GLU A 194 23.54 -15.94 -26.54
CA GLU A 194 24.23 -15.91 -27.83
C GLU A 194 24.02 -14.55 -28.54
N LYS A 195 25.08 -13.74 -28.66
CA LYS A 195 25.06 -12.46 -29.40
C LYS A 195 24.81 -12.73 -30.90
N THR A 196 23.72 -12.21 -31.46
CA THR A 196 23.23 -12.59 -32.80
C THR A 196 23.71 -11.70 -33.94
N GLY A 197 24.36 -12.31 -34.94
CA GLY A 197 24.54 -11.71 -36.28
C GLY A 197 23.36 -11.97 -37.25
N HIS A 198 22.32 -12.69 -36.83
CA HIS A 198 21.25 -13.18 -37.71
C HIS A 198 19.93 -12.40 -37.56
N LYS A 199 19.27 -12.10 -38.69
CA LYS A 199 17.93 -11.50 -38.74
C LYS A 199 16.83 -12.58 -38.79
N LYS A 200 16.36 -13.03 -37.63
CA LYS A 200 15.11 -13.80 -37.49
C LYS A 200 13.90 -12.88 -37.78
N LYS A 201 12.76 -13.43 -38.22
CA LYS A 201 11.51 -12.68 -38.42
C LYS A 201 10.70 -12.65 -37.13
N ARG A 202 9.85 -11.61 -36.96
CA ARG A 202 8.89 -11.55 -35.84
C ARG A 202 7.71 -12.47 -36.13
N GLU A 203 7.75 -13.63 -35.49
CA GLU A 203 6.79 -14.72 -35.56
C GLU A 203 5.79 -14.59 -34.39
N ILE A 204 6.32 -14.45 -33.16
CA ILE A 204 5.58 -14.16 -31.94
C ILE A 204 4.96 -12.76 -32.01
N LYS A 205 3.68 -12.65 -31.62
CA LYS A 205 2.92 -11.39 -31.71
C LYS A 205 2.49 -10.78 -30.39
N MET A 206 2.23 -11.61 -29.38
CA MET A 206 1.69 -11.17 -28.09
C MET A 206 2.75 -10.50 -27.19
N PRO A 207 2.35 -9.65 -26.22
CA PRO A 207 3.27 -9.06 -25.24
C PRO A 207 3.91 -10.13 -24.34
N LEU A 208 5.14 -9.88 -23.87
CA LEU A 208 5.91 -10.84 -23.07
C LEU A 208 5.12 -11.34 -21.83
N MET A 209 4.42 -10.44 -21.15
CA MET A 209 3.60 -10.78 -19.97
C MET A 209 2.58 -11.90 -20.25
N ASN A 210 1.96 -11.93 -21.43
CA ASN A 210 1.00 -12.98 -21.80
C ASN A 210 1.70 -14.34 -21.95
N ILE A 211 2.89 -14.34 -22.57
CA ILE A 211 3.71 -15.53 -22.78
C ILE A 211 4.19 -16.11 -21.44
N LEU A 212 4.61 -15.23 -20.52
CA LEU A 212 5.03 -15.61 -19.17
C LEU A 212 3.86 -16.20 -18.37
N MET A 213 2.68 -15.56 -18.39
CA MET A 213 1.51 -16.08 -17.69
C MET A 213 1.06 -17.44 -18.22
N GLU A 214 1.08 -17.67 -19.54
CA GLU A 214 0.66 -18.93 -20.14
C GLU A 214 1.69 -20.06 -19.92
N GLY A 215 2.99 -19.77 -20.05
CA GLY A 215 4.06 -20.72 -19.74
C GLY A 215 4.09 -21.12 -18.25
N LEU A 216 3.79 -20.18 -17.34
CA LEU A 216 3.65 -20.47 -15.91
C LEU A 216 2.35 -21.24 -15.61
N ARG A 217 1.23 -20.95 -16.29
CA ARG A 217 0.00 -21.76 -16.17
C ARG A 217 0.24 -23.21 -16.58
N ILE A 218 0.94 -23.43 -17.70
CA ILE A 218 1.34 -24.76 -18.16
C ILE A 218 2.28 -25.44 -17.16
N LYS A 219 3.18 -24.69 -16.50
CA LYS A 219 4.01 -25.23 -15.42
C LYS A 219 3.18 -25.66 -14.20
N ASP A 220 2.31 -24.80 -13.69
CA ASP A 220 1.44 -25.12 -12.56
C ASP A 220 0.55 -26.35 -12.86
N GLU A 221 0.10 -26.50 -14.12
CA GLU A 221 -0.66 -27.67 -14.58
C GLU A 221 0.21 -28.93 -14.75
N LYS A 222 1.44 -28.83 -15.27
CA LYS A 222 2.44 -29.92 -15.26
C LYS A 222 2.71 -30.39 -13.82
N GLU A 223 2.97 -29.47 -12.90
CA GLU A 223 3.22 -29.74 -11.48
C GLU A 223 2.00 -30.34 -10.78
N ALA A 224 0.80 -29.79 -11.00
CA ALA A 224 -0.43 -30.31 -10.42
C ALA A 224 -0.73 -31.72 -10.93
N ALA A 225 -0.59 -31.98 -12.25
CA ALA A 225 -0.77 -33.30 -12.82
C ALA A 225 0.30 -34.32 -12.36
N ALA A 226 1.52 -33.88 -12.06
CA ALA A 226 2.54 -34.72 -11.42
C ALA A 226 2.14 -35.09 -9.99
N LYS A 227 1.80 -34.09 -9.16
CA LYS A 227 1.34 -34.28 -7.77
C LYS A 227 0.07 -35.11 -7.69
N GLU A 228 -0.85 -35.00 -8.66
CA GLU A 228 -2.07 -35.81 -8.72
C GLU A 228 -1.78 -37.27 -9.15
N LYS A 229 -0.78 -37.51 -10.02
CA LYS A 229 -0.30 -38.88 -10.33
C LYS A 229 0.40 -39.51 -9.13
N GLU A 230 1.23 -38.76 -8.40
CA GLU A 230 1.83 -39.23 -7.14
C GLU A 230 0.77 -39.52 -6.08
N ALA A 231 -0.24 -38.65 -5.92
CA ALA A 231 -1.37 -38.89 -5.05
C ALA A 231 -2.14 -40.17 -5.42
N LYS A 232 -2.44 -40.40 -6.71
CA LYS A 232 -3.11 -41.63 -7.19
C LYS A 232 -2.25 -42.89 -7.00
N ASN A 233 -0.92 -42.78 -7.06
CA ASN A 233 0.01 -43.88 -6.76
C ASN A 233 0.13 -44.15 -5.24
N ALA A 234 0.04 -43.11 -4.40
CA ALA A 234 -0.03 -43.25 -2.95
C ALA A 234 -1.37 -43.85 -2.49
N ASP A 235 -2.48 -43.39 -3.07
CA ASP A 235 -3.83 -43.82 -2.70
C ASP A 235 -4.09 -45.28 -3.12
N THR A 236 -3.66 -45.68 -4.32
CA THR A 236 -3.66 -47.12 -4.72
C THR A 236 -2.78 -48.01 -3.81
N THR A 237 -1.85 -47.42 -3.05
CA THR A 237 -1.06 -48.13 -2.02
C THR A 237 -1.79 -48.18 -0.66
N LEU A 238 -2.62 -47.19 -0.31
CA LEU A 238 -3.52 -47.25 0.85
C LEU A 238 -4.73 -48.15 0.61
N GLU A 239 -5.41 -48.04 -0.55
CA GLU A 239 -6.51 -48.91 -0.94
C GLU A 239 -6.10 -50.38 -0.87
N ARG A 240 -4.90 -50.73 -1.35
CA ARG A 240 -4.35 -52.10 -1.26
C ARG A 240 -4.21 -52.63 0.17
N LYS A 241 -4.13 -51.77 1.19
CA LYS A 241 -4.11 -52.16 2.61
C LYS A 241 -5.50 -52.16 3.26
N GLN A 242 -6.43 -51.32 2.81
CA GLN A 242 -7.79 -51.26 3.39
C GLN A 242 -8.77 -52.26 2.76
N ARG A 243 -8.55 -52.66 1.50
CA ARG A 243 -9.43 -53.58 0.74
C ARG A 243 -9.38 -55.05 1.19
N ALA A 244 -8.58 -55.38 2.21
CA ALA A 244 -8.50 -56.70 2.84
C ALA A 244 -9.52 -56.92 3.98
N GLN A 245 -10.21 -55.87 4.47
CA GLN A 245 -11.20 -55.98 5.54
C GLN A 245 -12.47 -55.16 5.27
N LYS A 246 -13.42 -55.78 4.57
CA LYS A 246 -14.88 -55.53 4.45
C LYS A 246 -15.36 -55.71 3.00
N SER A 247 -15.88 -56.89 2.69
CA SER A 247 -16.66 -57.13 1.48
C SER A 247 -17.87 -58.04 1.78
N ALA A 248 -19.00 -57.39 2.08
CA ALA A 248 -20.32 -58.02 2.10
C ALA A 248 -21.31 -56.99 1.52
N ALA A 249 -22.03 -57.39 0.48
CA ALA A 249 -23.04 -56.59 -0.23
C ALA A 249 -24.33 -57.43 -0.36
N PRO A 250 -25.47 -56.87 -0.81
CA PRO A 250 -25.67 -56.57 -2.23
C PRO A 250 -26.42 -55.25 -2.53
N LYS A 251 -26.72 -55.01 -3.81
CA LYS A 251 -27.45 -53.85 -4.35
C LYS A 251 -28.88 -54.21 -4.80
N VAL A 252 -29.76 -53.21 -4.85
CA VAL A 252 -30.91 -53.06 -5.78
C VAL A 252 -30.91 -51.55 -6.13
N VAL A 253 -30.76 -51.04 -7.36
CA VAL A 253 -31.50 -51.21 -8.64
C VAL A 253 -32.88 -50.52 -8.59
N ALA A 254 -33.23 -49.80 -9.66
CA ALA A 254 -34.38 -48.89 -9.78
C ALA A 254 -35.45 -49.43 -10.75
N VAL A 255 -36.57 -48.71 -10.91
CA VAL A 255 -37.38 -48.57 -12.16
C VAL A 255 -38.44 -47.45 -11.98
N GLU A 256 -39.07 -47.04 -13.09
CA GLU A 256 -40.10 -45.99 -13.25
C GLU A 256 -41.47 -46.34 -12.56
N THR A 257 -42.64 -45.68 -12.71
CA THR A 257 -43.34 -44.98 -13.83
C THR A 257 -44.46 -44.01 -13.36
N GLU A 258 -44.66 -42.90 -14.10
CA GLU A 258 -45.97 -42.30 -14.52
C GLU A 258 -47.03 -41.95 -13.42
N ASP A 259 -48.19 -41.31 -13.65
CA ASP A 259 -48.90 -40.81 -14.85
C ASP A 259 -49.80 -39.57 -14.55
N SER A 260 -50.35 -38.96 -15.61
CA SER A 260 -51.67 -38.30 -15.71
C SER A 260 -51.88 -36.84 -15.23
N THR A 261 -52.03 -35.98 -16.23
CA THR A 261 -52.96 -34.82 -16.25
C THR A 261 -54.29 -35.30 -16.94
N PRO A 262 -55.34 -34.51 -17.32
CA PRO A 262 -55.48 -33.04 -17.40
C PRO A 262 -56.91 -32.46 -17.08
N SER A 263 -57.20 -31.26 -17.61
CA SER A 263 -58.53 -30.67 -17.95
C SER A 263 -59.42 -30.05 -16.86
N THR A 264 -60.30 -29.06 -17.13
CA THR A 264 -60.36 -28.02 -18.20
C THR A 264 -61.53 -27.02 -17.96
N ILE A 265 -61.27 -25.70 -18.04
CA ILE A 265 -62.04 -24.55 -18.65
C ILE A 265 -63.47 -24.87 -19.22
N PRO A 266 -64.55 -24.00 -19.13
CA PRO A 266 -64.57 -22.51 -19.19
C PRO A 266 -65.66 -21.73 -18.36
N SER A 267 -65.69 -20.40 -18.55
CA SER A 267 -66.89 -19.52 -18.73
C SER A 267 -67.72 -19.04 -17.51
N ALA A 268 -68.37 -17.85 -17.50
CA ALA A 268 -68.15 -16.52 -18.12
C ALA A 268 -69.26 -15.51 -17.66
N ARG A 269 -68.99 -14.17 -17.71
CA ARG A 269 -69.98 -13.05 -17.82
C ARG A 269 -70.97 -12.84 -16.65
N ASP A 270 -71.62 -11.68 -16.43
CA ASP A 270 -71.44 -10.30 -16.94
C ASP A 270 -71.98 -9.24 -15.93
N ASP A 271 -71.59 -7.98 -16.17
CA ASP A 271 -72.06 -6.67 -15.64
C ASP A 271 -73.36 -6.54 -14.80
N LYS A 272 -73.31 -5.68 -13.77
CA LYS A 272 -73.79 -4.26 -13.90
C LYS A 272 -73.46 -3.33 -12.72
N LYS A 273 -73.11 -2.08 -13.07
CA LYS A 273 -73.13 -0.88 -12.20
C LYS A 273 -74.40 -0.06 -12.49
N ILE A 274 -74.80 0.83 -11.57
CA ILE A 274 -75.31 2.19 -11.84
C ILE A 274 -75.20 3.06 -10.56
N ARG A 275 -75.30 4.39 -10.67
CA ARG A 275 -74.98 5.40 -9.64
C ARG A 275 -76.13 6.37 -9.36
N ALA A 276 -76.24 6.79 -8.09
CA ALA A 276 -76.50 8.14 -7.56
C ALA A 276 -77.75 8.98 -7.98
N GLY A 277 -78.25 9.75 -7.00
CA GLY A 277 -79.26 10.82 -7.10
C GLY A 277 -79.22 11.69 -5.81
N ASP A 278 -79.67 12.95 -5.85
CA ASP A 278 -79.17 14.00 -4.90
C ASP A 278 -80.25 15.01 -4.40
N LYS A 279 -80.06 15.50 -3.15
CA LYS A 279 -80.57 16.75 -2.49
C LYS A 279 -82.08 17.18 -2.41
N ALA A 280 -82.53 17.27 -1.14
CA ALA A 280 -83.05 18.46 -0.40
C ALA A 280 -84.35 19.25 -0.78
N GLY A 281 -85.12 19.67 0.26
CA GLY A 281 -86.27 20.60 0.23
C GLY A 281 -86.78 20.98 1.64
N ARG A 282 -87.55 22.09 1.83
CA ARG A 282 -87.81 22.69 3.18
C ARG A 282 -89.14 23.49 3.35
N ALA A 283 -89.85 23.25 4.48
CA ALA A 283 -90.75 24.15 5.27
C ALA A 283 -92.14 24.70 4.79
N ALA A 284 -93.21 24.20 5.46
CA ALA A 284 -94.11 24.90 6.42
C ALA A 284 -95.37 25.76 6.05
N LYS A 285 -96.35 25.71 7.00
CA LYS A 285 -97.51 26.61 7.33
C LYS A 285 -98.95 26.28 6.86
N ALA A 286 -99.92 26.66 7.71
CA ALA A 286 -101.41 26.63 7.60
C ALA A 286 -101.97 28.10 7.74
N PRO A 287 -103.25 28.50 8.12
CA PRO A 287 -104.32 27.80 8.91
C PRO A 287 -105.85 28.20 8.78
N LYS A 288 -106.74 27.48 9.52
CA LYS A 288 -107.90 27.94 10.39
C LYS A 288 -109.30 28.41 9.89
N LYS A 289 -110.27 28.30 10.85
CA LYS A 289 -111.65 28.89 11.03
C LYS A 289 -112.82 28.22 10.28
N ASN A 290 -114.11 28.32 10.67
CA ASN A 290 -114.92 29.12 11.66
C ASN A 290 -116.20 28.27 12.05
N ARG A 291 -117.23 28.54 12.89
CA ARG A 291 -117.76 29.51 13.94
C ARG A 291 -118.83 28.68 14.76
N TRP A 292 -119.77 29.04 15.67
CA TRP A 292 -120.35 30.25 16.33
C TRP A 292 -121.10 29.88 17.66
N LEU A 293 -122.16 30.64 18.09
CA LEU A 293 -122.88 30.59 19.39
C LEU A 293 -124.32 31.18 19.32
N ALA A 294 -125.16 30.96 20.36
CA ALA A 294 -126.55 31.45 20.57
C ALA A 294 -126.98 31.34 22.07
N VAL A 295 -128.25 31.55 22.50
CA VAL A 295 -129.04 32.82 22.70
C VAL A 295 -130.42 32.46 23.36
N VAL A 296 -131.09 33.22 24.26
CA VAL A 296 -130.68 34.17 25.34
C VAL A 296 -131.89 34.54 26.27
N SER A 297 -131.66 34.86 27.56
CA SER A 297 -132.55 35.55 28.56
C SER A 297 -133.79 34.84 29.19
N GLY A 298 -134.21 35.34 30.38
CA GLY A 298 -135.48 35.03 31.07
C GLY A 298 -135.38 35.11 32.61
N LEU A 299 -135.82 36.21 33.25
CA LEU A 299 -135.55 36.50 34.68
C LEU A 299 -136.81 36.54 35.59
N LEU A 300 -136.63 36.08 36.84
CA LEU A 300 -137.44 36.34 38.05
C LEU A 300 -138.94 35.98 38.08
N ILE A 301 -139.24 34.83 38.69
CA ILE A 301 -140.31 34.70 39.70
C ILE A 301 -139.71 34.00 40.94
N SER A 302 -140.19 34.33 42.15
CA SER A 302 -139.99 33.59 43.42
C SER A 302 -138.56 33.46 43.98
N VAL A 303 -138.01 34.57 44.49
CA VAL A 303 -136.80 34.57 45.37
C VAL A 303 -136.96 33.67 46.61
N ALA A 304 -138.20 33.37 47.03
CA ALA A 304 -138.48 32.46 48.15
C ALA A 304 -137.98 31.02 47.94
N VAL A 305 -137.86 30.54 46.69
CA VAL A 305 -137.34 29.19 46.39
C VAL A 305 -135.81 29.15 46.53
N ILE A 306 -135.12 30.28 46.39
CA ILE A 306 -133.65 30.33 46.28
C ILE A 306 -132.97 30.05 47.63
N VAL A 307 -133.55 30.45 48.76
CA VAL A 307 -132.94 30.24 50.09
C VAL A 307 -133.24 28.83 50.63
N GLY A 308 -134.52 28.42 50.63
CA GLY A 308 -134.91 27.07 51.06
C GLY A 308 -134.36 25.99 50.12
N GLY A 309 -134.45 26.22 48.81
CA GLY A 309 -133.77 25.42 47.80
C GLY A 309 -132.27 25.42 48.01
N GLY A 310 -131.63 26.59 48.15
CA GLY A 310 -130.20 26.72 48.37
C GLY A 310 -129.66 25.95 49.57
N MET A 311 -130.38 25.91 50.70
CA MET A 311 -129.92 25.17 51.88
C MET A 311 -130.06 23.65 51.72
N LEU A 312 -131.13 23.16 51.08
CA LEU A 312 -131.24 21.77 50.62
C LEU A 312 -130.17 21.43 49.56
N TRP A 313 -129.85 22.39 48.70
CA TRP A 313 -128.88 22.25 47.63
C TRP A 313 -127.46 22.10 48.20
N ILE A 314 -127.09 22.92 49.19
CA ILE A 314 -125.79 22.85 49.88
C ILE A 314 -125.68 21.61 50.79
N GLN A 315 -126.72 21.26 51.56
CA GLN A 315 -126.63 20.18 52.55
C GLN A 315 -126.92 18.76 52.00
N VAL A 316 -127.70 18.62 50.92
CA VAL A 316 -128.16 17.29 50.44
C VAL A 316 -127.85 17.04 48.96
N ILE A 317 -127.92 18.07 48.09
CA ILE A 317 -127.77 17.87 46.64
C ILE A 317 -126.31 17.99 46.20
N GLN A 318 -125.56 19.01 46.62
CA GLN A 318 -124.12 19.13 46.34
C GLN A 318 -123.31 17.91 46.82
N PRO A 319 -123.51 17.38 48.05
CA PRO A 319 -122.80 16.17 48.49
C PRO A 319 -123.16 14.89 47.71
N ARG A 320 -124.22 14.93 46.89
CA ARG A 320 -124.59 13.86 45.95
C ARG A 320 -124.04 14.12 44.55
N LEU A 321 -124.23 15.31 43.99
CA LEU A 321 -123.64 15.71 42.70
C LEU A 321 -122.12 15.48 42.67
N VAL A 322 -121.39 16.00 43.66
CA VAL A 322 -119.94 15.84 43.76
C VAL A 322 -119.52 14.38 44.02
N LYS A 323 -120.39 13.54 44.61
CA LYS A 323 -120.17 12.09 44.69
C LYS A 323 -120.31 11.44 43.32
N ASP A 324 -121.37 11.75 42.60
CA ASP A 324 -121.71 11.07 41.35
C ASP A 324 -120.79 11.54 40.20
N GLU A 325 -120.33 12.79 40.23
CA GLU A 325 -119.23 13.30 39.41
C GLU A 325 -117.90 12.60 39.74
N PHE A 326 -117.55 12.42 41.02
CA PHE A 326 -116.38 11.63 41.40
C PHE A 326 -116.48 10.16 40.95
N GLN A 327 -117.65 9.53 41.05
CA GLN A 327 -117.86 8.17 40.54
C GLN A 327 -117.73 8.10 39.02
N LYS A 328 -118.15 9.15 38.28
CA LYS A 328 -117.92 9.25 36.83
C LYS A 328 -116.42 9.37 36.53
N VAL A 329 -115.69 10.26 37.20
CA VAL A 329 -114.23 10.40 37.05
C VAL A 329 -113.52 9.07 37.36
N LEU A 330 -113.96 8.31 38.37
CA LEU A 330 -113.42 6.97 38.66
C LEU A 330 -113.70 5.94 37.55
N VAL A 331 -114.81 6.04 36.82
CA VAL A 331 -115.09 5.21 35.64
C VAL A 331 -114.20 5.61 34.47
N ASP A 332 -114.05 6.92 34.21
CA ASP A 332 -113.19 7.44 33.14
C ASP A 332 -111.70 7.10 33.40
N VAL A 333 -111.25 7.20 34.66
CA VAL A 333 -109.96 6.71 35.17
C VAL A 333 -109.84 5.19 35.07
N GLY A 334 -110.92 4.44 35.22
CA GLY A 334 -110.94 2.99 34.98
C GLY A 334 -110.68 2.65 33.51
N ASN A 335 -111.35 3.38 32.61
CA ASN A 335 -111.37 3.13 31.16
C ASN A 335 -110.13 3.66 30.40
N SER A 336 -109.44 4.68 30.90
CA SER A 336 -108.22 5.20 30.26
C SER A 336 -107.11 4.13 30.19
N PRO A 337 -106.31 4.07 29.10
CA PRO A 337 -105.15 3.17 28.99
C PRO A 337 -103.86 3.74 29.61
N SER A 338 -103.70 5.06 29.73
CA SER A 338 -102.48 5.72 30.22
C SER A 338 -102.53 5.93 31.74
N LEU A 339 -101.38 5.99 32.41
CA LEU A 339 -101.31 6.38 33.82
C LEU A 339 -101.36 7.92 33.98
N GLU A 340 -100.76 8.65 33.03
CA GLU A 340 -100.74 10.10 32.94
C GLU A 340 -102.13 10.68 32.72
N GLU A 341 -102.94 10.05 31.86
CA GLU A 341 -104.35 10.42 31.68
C GLU A 341 -105.16 10.21 32.96
N LYS A 342 -104.92 9.11 33.69
CA LYS A 342 -105.59 8.83 34.98
C LYS A 342 -105.20 9.83 36.07
N GLU A 343 -103.92 10.23 36.12
CA GLU A 343 -103.43 11.30 36.98
C GLU A 343 -104.09 12.63 36.61
N THR A 344 -104.12 12.98 35.32
CA THR A 344 -104.74 14.21 34.79
C THR A 344 -106.23 14.30 35.12
N LEU A 345 -107.01 13.23 34.89
CA LEU A 345 -108.44 13.18 35.18
C LEU A 345 -108.76 13.36 36.68
N LEU A 346 -107.91 12.80 37.56
CA LEU A 346 -108.04 13.00 39.01
C LEU A 346 -107.59 14.40 39.44
N GLN A 347 -106.58 14.98 38.80
CA GLN A 347 -106.09 16.32 39.09
C GLN A 347 -107.10 17.40 38.65
N GLU A 348 -107.68 17.27 37.45
CA GLU A 348 -108.76 18.15 36.97
C GLU A 348 -109.97 18.13 37.92
N TYR A 349 -110.30 16.95 38.46
CA TYR A 349 -111.32 16.82 39.51
C TYR A 349 -110.92 17.51 40.83
N ILE A 350 -109.66 17.41 41.26
CA ILE A 350 -109.16 18.10 42.47
C ILE A 350 -109.17 19.63 42.30
N ASP A 351 -108.69 20.13 41.17
CA ASP A 351 -108.59 21.56 40.87
C ASP A 351 -109.97 22.22 40.80
N THR A 352 -110.96 21.49 40.28
CA THR A 352 -112.37 21.92 40.26
C THR A 352 -113.09 21.77 41.61
N HIS A 353 -112.66 20.85 42.47
CA HIS A 353 -113.35 20.49 43.73
C HIS A 353 -112.44 20.51 44.97
N ASN A 354 -111.62 21.56 45.13
CA ASN A 354 -110.59 21.66 46.17
C ASN A 354 -111.04 21.35 47.61
N ASN A 355 -112.30 21.64 47.98
CA ASN A 355 -112.87 21.45 49.32
C ASN A 355 -113.78 20.20 49.46
N SER A 356 -113.77 19.27 48.51
CA SER A 356 -114.59 18.04 48.60
C SER A 356 -113.98 16.98 49.53
N LYS A 357 -114.84 16.23 50.24
CA LYS A 357 -114.39 15.06 51.04
C LYS A 357 -113.74 13.97 50.19
N TYR A 358 -114.06 13.92 48.88
CA TYR A 358 -113.48 12.99 47.93
C TYR A 358 -112.10 13.44 47.42
N THR A 359 -111.72 14.71 47.61
CA THR A 359 -110.41 15.26 47.21
C THR A 359 -109.27 14.54 47.93
N LEU A 360 -109.48 14.06 49.15
CA LEU A 360 -108.53 13.21 49.89
C LEU A 360 -108.37 11.80 49.26
N GLU A 361 -109.45 11.26 48.68
CA GLU A 361 -109.42 9.95 48.01
C GLU A 361 -108.83 10.05 46.59
N ALA A 362 -109.15 11.12 45.85
CA ALA A 362 -108.49 11.48 44.61
C ALA A 362 -106.97 11.66 44.82
N ASN A 363 -106.55 12.42 45.84
CA ASN A 363 -105.15 12.55 46.22
C ASN A 363 -104.48 11.21 46.57
N ARG A 364 -105.20 10.28 47.23
CA ARG A 364 -104.68 8.94 47.50
C ARG A 364 -104.45 8.15 46.21
N LYS A 365 -105.40 8.21 45.27
CA LYS A 365 -105.30 7.54 43.96
C LYS A 365 -104.24 8.16 43.06
N ILE A 366 -104.06 9.49 43.07
CA ILE A 366 -102.93 10.14 42.40
C ILE A 366 -101.61 9.64 42.99
N LYS A 367 -101.45 9.58 44.31
CA LYS A 367 -100.20 9.04 44.92
C LYS A 367 -99.94 7.57 44.58
N GLU A 368 -101.00 6.77 44.40
CA GLU A 368 -100.92 5.39 43.93
C GLU A 368 -100.49 5.31 42.44
N ILE A 369 -101.12 6.09 41.57
CA ILE A 369 -100.82 6.19 40.13
C ILE A 369 -99.41 6.76 39.90
N PHE A 370 -99.03 7.82 40.60
CA PHE A 370 -97.70 8.43 40.55
C PHE A 370 -96.60 7.44 40.96
N ARG A 371 -96.88 6.53 41.92
CA ARG A 371 -95.96 5.44 42.25
C ARG A 371 -95.85 4.42 41.12
N LEU A 372 -96.95 4.09 40.44
CA LEU A 372 -96.94 3.21 39.26
C LEU A 372 -96.19 3.85 38.07
N ILE A 373 -96.32 5.16 37.88
CA ILE A 373 -95.57 5.93 36.87
C ILE A 373 -94.07 5.90 37.19
N GLN A 374 -93.67 6.17 38.44
CA GLN A 374 -92.27 6.08 38.86
C GLN A 374 -91.69 4.68 38.63
N GLU A 375 -92.39 3.62 39.06
CA GLU A 375 -91.85 2.26 38.95
C GLU A 375 -91.73 1.81 37.49
N ARG A 376 -92.73 2.11 36.65
CA ARG A 376 -92.69 1.86 35.19
C ARG A 376 -91.54 2.63 34.53
N ASP A 377 -91.33 3.89 34.89
CA ASP A 377 -90.31 4.73 34.27
C ASP A 377 -88.90 4.46 34.79
N TYR A 378 -88.78 3.94 36.01
CA TYR A 378 -87.56 3.35 36.54
C TYR A 378 -87.19 2.08 35.75
N GLU A 379 -88.13 1.15 35.56
CA GLU A 379 -87.91 -0.04 34.73
C GLU A 379 -87.55 0.33 33.28
N ASN A 380 -88.24 1.30 32.68
CA ASN A 380 -87.92 1.82 31.35
C ASN A 380 -86.49 2.40 31.29
N ALA A 381 -86.09 3.23 32.25
CA ALA A 381 -84.75 3.82 32.29
C ALA A 381 -83.66 2.76 32.46
N VAL A 382 -83.85 1.80 33.37
CA VAL A 382 -82.92 0.68 33.58
C VAL A 382 -82.83 -0.19 32.33
N ASN A 383 -83.97 -0.59 31.74
CA ASN A 383 -83.98 -1.41 30.54
C ASN A 383 -83.36 -0.70 29.32
N GLN A 384 -83.54 0.61 29.17
CA GLN A 384 -82.86 1.37 28.12
C GLN A 384 -81.33 1.32 28.31
N VAL A 385 -80.83 1.58 29.52
CA VAL A 385 -79.38 1.53 29.80
C VAL A 385 -78.81 0.12 29.65
N THR A 386 -79.51 -0.91 30.12
CA THR A 386 -79.08 -2.32 30.00
C THR A 386 -78.98 -2.80 28.55
N ASN A 387 -79.78 -2.23 27.64
CA ASN A 387 -79.74 -2.57 26.21
C ASN A 387 -78.86 -1.62 25.37
N LEU A 388 -78.16 -0.66 25.97
CA LEU A 388 -77.18 0.15 25.24
C LEU A 388 -75.90 -0.66 24.96
N PRO A 389 -75.32 -0.58 23.75
CA PRO A 389 -73.97 -1.08 23.52
C PRO A 389 -72.97 -0.26 24.34
N VAL A 390 -71.99 -0.93 24.96
CA VAL A 390 -70.91 -0.29 25.73
C VAL A 390 -69.87 0.31 24.78
N ASP A 391 -70.30 1.31 24.00
CA ASP A 391 -69.44 2.09 23.11
C ASP A 391 -68.88 3.34 23.81
N LYS A 392 -68.00 4.08 23.12
CA LYS A 392 -67.36 5.30 23.65
C LYS A 392 -68.33 6.38 24.14
N ASN A 393 -69.60 6.33 23.70
CA ASN A 393 -70.66 7.25 24.08
C ASN A 393 -71.61 6.66 25.14
N PHE A 394 -71.46 5.38 25.52
CA PHE A 394 -72.29 4.69 26.54
C PHE A 394 -72.38 5.49 27.84
N LYS A 395 -71.24 5.99 28.33
CA LYS A 395 -71.13 6.78 29.56
C LYS A 395 -71.97 8.07 29.52
N GLU A 396 -72.13 8.69 28.35
CA GLU A 396 -72.95 9.88 28.19
C GLU A 396 -74.43 9.52 28.00
N LYS A 397 -74.73 8.56 27.12
CA LYS A 397 -76.10 8.06 26.88
C LYS A 397 -76.75 7.53 28.16
N ALA A 398 -76.06 6.67 28.91
CA ALA A 398 -76.55 6.07 30.14
C ALA A 398 -76.76 7.11 31.24
N LYS A 399 -75.86 8.09 31.36
CA LYS A 399 -76.07 9.24 32.27
C LYS A 399 -77.24 10.11 31.84
N ALA A 400 -77.44 10.35 30.55
CA ALA A 400 -78.58 11.15 30.06
C ALA A 400 -79.93 10.48 30.36
N ILE A 401 -80.03 9.16 30.20
CA ILE A 401 -81.25 8.39 30.52
C ILE A 401 -81.56 8.46 32.03
N TYR A 402 -80.56 8.18 32.88
CA TYR A 402 -80.76 8.25 34.34
C TYR A 402 -80.98 9.69 34.85
N GLN A 403 -80.32 10.70 34.27
CA GLN A 403 -80.55 12.10 34.61
C GLN A 403 -81.97 12.53 34.24
N ALA A 404 -82.49 12.14 33.07
CA ALA A 404 -83.87 12.43 32.67
C ALA A 404 -84.92 11.78 33.60
N TYR A 405 -84.59 10.66 34.27
CA TYR A 405 -85.41 10.12 35.35
C TYR A 405 -85.32 10.99 36.62
N LEU A 406 -84.10 11.35 37.06
CA LEU A 406 -83.88 12.18 38.26
C LEU A 406 -84.54 13.57 38.13
N ASP A 407 -84.41 14.21 36.97
CA ASP A 407 -84.99 15.53 36.66
C ASP A 407 -86.53 15.52 36.69
N ARG A 408 -87.16 14.36 36.42
CA ARG A 408 -88.61 14.17 36.44
C ARG A 408 -89.16 13.79 37.82
N PHE A 409 -88.33 13.18 38.68
CA PHE A 409 -88.77 12.62 39.96
C PHE A 409 -87.82 13.01 41.12
N SER A 410 -87.68 14.31 41.36
CA SER A 410 -86.75 14.91 42.35
C SER A 410 -86.83 14.34 43.76
N ASP A 411 -88.01 13.86 44.15
CA ASP A 411 -88.35 13.30 45.47
C ASP A 411 -88.93 11.86 45.36
N GLY A 412 -88.57 11.14 44.30
CA GLY A 412 -89.08 9.80 43.99
C GLY A 412 -88.49 8.65 44.82
N ILE A 413 -89.23 7.54 44.95
CA ILE A 413 -88.82 6.40 45.80
C ILE A 413 -87.62 5.59 45.25
N ARG A 414 -87.22 5.83 43.99
CA ARG A 414 -86.08 5.16 43.31
C ARG A 414 -84.85 6.04 43.12
N LEU A 415 -84.80 7.21 43.75
CA LEU A 415 -83.67 8.14 43.64
C LEU A 415 -82.32 7.48 43.94
N ASP A 416 -82.21 6.76 45.06
CA ASP A 416 -80.94 6.19 45.50
C ASP A 416 -80.54 4.94 44.70
N ASP A 417 -81.51 4.16 44.24
CA ASP A 417 -81.29 3.07 43.27
C ASP A 417 -80.69 3.61 41.95
N ILE A 418 -81.20 4.74 41.45
CA ILE A 418 -80.69 5.38 40.22
C ILE A 418 -79.31 6.03 40.45
N LYS A 419 -79.09 6.73 41.57
CA LYS A 419 -77.76 7.28 41.92
C LYS A 419 -76.71 6.17 41.97
N LYS A 420 -77.00 5.06 42.65
CA LYS A 420 -76.12 3.89 42.70
C LYS A 420 -75.86 3.31 41.30
N LYS A 421 -76.88 3.19 40.46
CA LYS A 421 -76.71 2.76 39.05
C LYS A 421 -75.86 3.73 38.23
N MET A 422 -75.85 5.03 38.54
CA MET A 422 -74.94 6.00 37.91
C MET A 422 -73.50 5.88 38.41
N GLU A 423 -73.28 5.42 39.65
CA GLU A 423 -71.96 5.07 40.20
C GLU A 423 -71.42 3.74 39.64
N GLU A 424 -72.30 2.83 39.20
CA GLU A 424 -71.94 1.58 38.52
C GLU A 424 -71.47 1.79 37.06
N ILE A 425 -71.91 2.85 36.36
CA ILE A 425 -71.55 3.11 34.94
C ILE A 425 -70.04 3.08 34.66
N PRO A 426 -69.15 3.76 35.41
CA PRO A 426 -67.71 3.72 35.14
C PRO A 426 -67.10 2.33 35.28
N ILE A 427 -67.64 1.49 36.16
CA ILE A 427 -67.16 0.12 36.40
C ILE A 427 -67.51 -0.78 35.20
N LEU A 428 -68.68 -0.60 34.59
CA LEU A 428 -69.09 -1.33 33.39
C LEU A 428 -68.24 -0.99 32.17
N VAL A 429 -67.82 0.28 32.03
CA VAL A 429 -66.91 0.72 30.95
C VAL A 429 -65.49 0.20 31.20
N ASP A 430 -64.97 0.31 32.43
CA ASP A 430 -63.66 -0.23 32.84
C ASP A 430 -63.55 -1.75 32.61
N GLU A 431 -64.64 -2.49 32.88
CA GLU A 431 -64.74 -3.93 32.56
C GLU A 431 -64.72 -4.17 31.04
N ASN A 432 -65.58 -3.51 30.25
CA ASN A 432 -65.63 -3.71 28.79
C ASN A 432 -64.27 -3.44 28.15
N ASP A 433 -63.68 -2.27 28.44
CA ASP A 433 -62.42 -1.83 27.84
C ASP A 433 -61.29 -2.80 28.21
N PHE A 434 -61.28 -3.34 29.44
CA PHE A 434 -60.33 -4.37 29.86
C PHE A 434 -60.54 -5.73 29.17
N GLN A 435 -61.76 -6.09 28.78
CA GLN A 435 -61.99 -7.29 27.95
C GLN A 435 -61.55 -7.06 26.50
N GLU A 436 -61.77 -5.87 25.92
CA GLU A 436 -61.25 -5.50 24.59
C GLU A 436 -59.71 -5.60 24.53
N LEU A 437 -59.00 -5.19 25.59
CA LEU A 437 -57.53 -5.34 25.71
C LEU A 437 -57.01 -6.78 25.58
N LYS A 438 -57.86 -7.79 25.78
CA LYS A 438 -57.52 -9.23 25.68
C LYS A 438 -57.79 -9.81 24.29
N GLN A 439 -58.60 -9.13 23.46
CA GLN A 439 -58.92 -9.54 22.09
C GLN A 439 -57.88 -9.09 21.06
N ILE A 440 -56.94 -8.20 21.44
CA ILE A 440 -55.85 -7.74 20.57
C ILE A 440 -54.88 -8.91 20.34
N ASP A 441 -54.57 -9.17 19.07
CA ASP A 441 -53.69 -10.27 18.62
C ASP A 441 -52.39 -10.33 19.46
N PRO A 442 -52.04 -11.48 20.06
CA PRO A 442 -50.87 -11.64 20.91
C PRO A 442 -49.55 -11.13 20.32
N TYR A 443 -49.38 -11.21 19.00
CA TYR A 443 -48.17 -10.86 18.25
C TYR A 443 -48.14 -9.38 17.80
N GLU A 444 -49.25 -8.63 17.90
CA GLU A 444 -49.29 -7.21 17.54
C GLU A 444 -48.80 -6.30 18.69
N TYR A 445 -47.55 -6.51 19.09
CA TYR A 445 -46.90 -5.88 20.25
C TYR A 445 -47.12 -4.35 20.33
N GLU A 446 -46.94 -3.63 19.22
CA GLU A 446 -47.08 -2.17 19.15
C GLU A 446 -48.53 -1.68 19.36
N LYS A 447 -49.53 -2.43 18.88
CA LYS A 447 -50.95 -2.11 19.15
C LYS A 447 -51.29 -2.41 20.60
N ARG A 448 -50.86 -3.57 21.12
CA ARG A 448 -51.08 -3.99 22.51
C ARG A 448 -50.54 -2.96 23.51
N ILE A 449 -49.27 -2.55 23.37
CA ILE A 449 -48.68 -1.55 24.28
C ILE A 449 -49.36 -0.17 24.17
N THR A 450 -49.75 0.24 22.98
CA THR A 450 -50.47 1.52 22.75
C THR A 450 -51.87 1.50 23.38
N ALA A 451 -52.58 0.37 23.30
CA ALA A 451 -53.87 0.18 23.95
C ALA A 451 -53.73 0.13 25.49
N TYR A 452 -52.76 -0.64 26.02
CA TYR A 452 -52.51 -0.73 27.47
C TYR A 452 -52.13 0.63 28.06
N GLN A 453 -51.26 1.40 27.40
CA GLN A 453 -50.91 2.78 27.81
C GLN A 453 -52.06 3.79 27.65
N THR A 454 -53.09 3.46 26.88
CA THR A 454 -54.28 4.30 26.69
C THR A 454 -55.32 4.01 27.76
N TYR A 455 -55.61 2.74 28.02
CA TYR A 455 -56.41 2.31 29.17
C TYR A 455 -55.86 2.87 30.50
N LEU A 456 -54.55 2.79 30.76
CA LEU A 456 -53.93 3.37 31.98
C LEU A 456 -54.06 4.90 32.07
N ARG A 457 -54.25 5.59 30.94
CA ARG A 457 -54.42 7.06 30.88
C ARG A 457 -55.86 7.49 31.16
N GLU A 458 -56.81 6.67 30.73
CA GLU A 458 -58.25 6.94 30.74
C GLU A 458 -58.91 6.42 32.03
N HIS A 459 -58.53 5.22 32.49
CA HIS A 459 -59.09 4.55 33.68
C HIS A 459 -58.20 4.66 34.93
N LYS A 460 -57.63 5.84 35.22
CA LYS A 460 -56.61 6.08 36.27
C LYS A 460 -56.92 5.52 37.68
N THR A 461 -58.19 5.29 38.00
CA THR A 461 -58.67 4.72 39.27
C THR A 461 -59.55 3.49 39.06
N GLY A 462 -59.45 2.85 37.90
CA GLY A 462 -60.16 1.63 37.53
C GLY A 462 -59.63 0.38 38.25
N LYS A 463 -60.45 -0.66 38.28
CA LYS A 463 -60.20 -1.94 38.93
C LYS A 463 -58.97 -2.66 38.36
N TYR A 464 -58.78 -2.59 37.05
CA TYR A 464 -57.79 -3.40 36.34
C TYR A 464 -56.43 -2.71 36.10
N GLN A 465 -56.18 -1.54 36.71
CA GLN A 465 -54.90 -0.82 36.61
C GLN A 465 -53.68 -1.70 36.90
N ASN A 466 -53.71 -2.49 37.99
CA ASN A 466 -52.60 -3.37 38.37
C ASN A 466 -52.41 -4.55 37.39
N GLU A 467 -53.50 -5.09 36.85
CA GLU A 467 -53.46 -6.20 35.89
C GLU A 467 -52.92 -5.72 34.55
N VAL A 468 -53.36 -4.56 34.05
CA VAL A 468 -52.82 -3.98 32.81
C VAL A 468 -51.37 -3.53 32.99
N GLN A 469 -50.99 -3.01 34.15
CA GLN A 469 -49.58 -2.71 34.44
C GLN A 469 -48.71 -3.98 34.48
N LYS A 470 -49.25 -5.13 34.90
CA LYS A 470 -48.58 -6.43 34.76
C LYS A 470 -48.50 -6.88 33.29
N LEU A 471 -49.59 -6.78 32.52
CA LEU A 471 -49.60 -7.10 31.09
C LEU A 471 -48.54 -6.31 30.30
N ILE A 472 -48.29 -5.03 30.67
CA ILE A 472 -47.20 -4.21 30.12
C ILE A 472 -45.81 -4.78 30.45
N SER A 473 -45.62 -5.39 31.62
CA SER A 473 -44.37 -6.04 32.00
C SER A 473 -44.16 -7.34 31.22
N ASP A 474 -45.18 -8.21 31.20
CA ASP A 474 -45.13 -9.54 30.58
C ASP A 474 -44.95 -9.43 29.05
N ILE A 475 -45.56 -8.43 28.41
CA ILE A 475 -45.35 -8.14 26.98
C ILE A 475 -43.98 -7.51 26.68
N SER A 476 -43.38 -6.79 27.65
CA SER A 476 -42.05 -6.18 27.46
C SER A 476 -40.96 -7.24 27.30
N GLU A 477 -40.96 -8.28 28.13
CA GLU A 477 -40.00 -9.38 28.04
C GLU A 477 -40.21 -10.19 26.76
N THR A 478 -41.45 -10.57 26.44
CA THR A 478 -41.73 -11.36 25.23
C THR A 478 -41.43 -10.59 23.94
N TYR A 479 -41.66 -9.27 23.89
CA TYR A 479 -41.25 -8.44 22.75
C TYR A 479 -39.72 -8.24 22.67
N TYR A 480 -39.02 -8.14 23.80
CA TYR A 480 -37.56 -8.10 23.83
C TYR A 480 -36.95 -9.37 23.20
N GLN A 481 -37.46 -10.56 23.53
CA GLN A 481 -37.00 -11.82 22.93
C GLN A 481 -37.29 -11.88 21.43
N TYR A 482 -38.45 -11.38 20.98
CA TYR A 482 -38.76 -11.23 19.54
C TYR A 482 -37.78 -10.28 18.85
N VAL A 483 -37.53 -9.08 19.39
CA VAL A 483 -36.59 -8.10 18.83
C VAL A 483 -35.17 -8.69 18.74
N LYS A 484 -34.72 -9.44 19.75
CA LYS A 484 -33.41 -10.12 19.75
C LYS A 484 -33.30 -11.20 18.67
N LYS A 485 -34.39 -11.93 18.40
CA LYS A 485 -34.48 -12.89 17.28
C LYS A 485 -34.44 -12.19 15.92
N GLU A 486 -35.21 -11.12 15.73
CA GLU A 486 -35.26 -10.37 14.47
C GLU A 486 -33.97 -9.62 14.16
N ILE A 487 -33.30 -9.05 15.18
CA ILE A 487 -31.94 -8.49 15.03
C ILE A 487 -31.00 -9.55 14.44
N SER A 488 -31.06 -10.77 14.96
CA SER A 488 -30.25 -11.89 14.45
C SER A 488 -30.58 -12.26 12.98
N VAL A 489 -31.73 -11.85 12.44
CA VAL A 489 -32.10 -12.02 11.03
C VAL A 489 -31.52 -10.88 10.18
N CYS A 490 -31.85 -9.63 10.50
CA CYS A 490 -31.42 -8.48 9.71
C CYS A 490 -29.90 -8.27 9.74
N GLU A 491 -29.18 -8.71 10.79
CA GLU A 491 -27.71 -8.74 10.80
C GLU A 491 -27.10 -9.71 9.77
N ARG A 492 -27.77 -10.82 9.43
CA ARG A 492 -27.34 -11.71 8.34
C ARG A 492 -27.69 -11.17 6.96
N GLU A 493 -28.76 -10.38 6.88
CA GLU A 493 -29.22 -9.70 5.66
C GLU A 493 -28.43 -8.39 5.39
N ASN A 494 -27.63 -7.93 6.37
CA ASN A 494 -26.95 -6.61 6.41
C ASN A 494 -27.92 -5.40 6.40
N ASP A 495 -29.18 -5.62 6.79
CA ASP A 495 -30.22 -4.58 6.90
C ASP A 495 -30.13 -3.87 8.26
N TRP A 496 -29.07 -3.06 8.41
CA TRP A 496 -28.77 -2.34 9.64
C TRP A 496 -29.88 -1.34 10.02
N ASP A 497 -30.55 -0.73 9.04
CA ASP A 497 -31.66 0.20 9.27
C ASP A 497 -32.86 -0.51 9.92
N ARG A 498 -33.29 -1.67 9.42
CA ARG A 498 -34.32 -2.49 10.08
C ARG A 498 -33.91 -2.89 11.49
N CYS A 499 -32.66 -3.30 11.70
CA CYS A 499 -32.17 -3.67 13.02
C CYS A 499 -32.22 -2.50 14.02
N ILE A 500 -31.81 -1.29 13.59
CA ILE A 500 -31.85 -0.08 14.43
C ILE A 500 -33.30 0.35 14.70
N GLN A 501 -34.18 0.29 13.69
CA GLN A 501 -35.61 0.60 13.84
C GLN A 501 -36.31 -0.33 14.85
N LEU A 502 -35.98 -1.63 14.88
CA LEU A 502 -36.51 -2.58 15.88
C LEU A 502 -36.10 -2.17 17.30
N CYS A 503 -34.85 -1.77 17.53
CA CYS A 503 -34.41 -1.23 18.81
C CYS A 503 -35.13 0.08 19.18
N ASP A 504 -35.30 1.01 18.24
CA ASP A 504 -35.98 2.28 18.49
C ASP A 504 -37.47 2.10 18.81
N LYS A 505 -38.18 1.24 18.08
CA LYS A 505 -39.56 0.84 18.36
C LYS A 505 -39.72 0.30 19.78
N TYR A 506 -38.79 -0.56 20.22
CA TYR A 506 -38.76 -1.05 21.60
C TYR A 506 -38.49 0.08 22.61
N MET A 507 -37.46 0.90 22.39
CA MET A 507 -37.04 1.99 23.29
C MET A 507 -38.10 3.09 23.45
N ILE A 508 -38.85 3.41 22.38
CA ILE A 508 -39.96 4.36 22.39
C ILE A 508 -41.14 3.79 23.20
N SER A 509 -41.45 2.50 23.04
CA SER A 509 -42.62 1.86 23.65
C SER A 509 -42.41 1.54 25.14
N TYR A 510 -41.23 1.04 25.51
CA TYR A 510 -40.96 0.43 26.83
C TYR A 510 -39.98 1.25 27.68
N LYS A 511 -40.24 2.57 27.82
CA LYS A 511 -39.40 3.58 28.50
C LYS A 511 -39.01 3.30 29.97
N LYS A 512 -39.52 2.23 30.59
CA LYS A 512 -39.20 1.80 31.96
C LYS A 512 -38.72 0.33 32.06
N SER A 513 -38.51 -0.39 30.96
CA SER A 513 -38.11 -1.81 31.02
C SER A 513 -36.63 -1.97 31.46
N ALA A 514 -36.34 -3.06 32.17
CA ALA A 514 -34.99 -3.38 32.63
C ALA A 514 -34.01 -3.64 31.45
N GLN A 515 -34.56 -4.16 30.35
CA GLN A 515 -33.87 -4.57 29.13
C GLN A 515 -33.41 -3.37 28.27
N LEU A 516 -33.78 -2.13 28.62
CA LEU A 516 -33.39 -0.91 27.88
C LEU A 516 -31.88 -0.68 27.78
N SER A 517 -31.10 -1.15 28.76
CA SER A 517 -29.63 -1.06 28.74
C SER A 517 -29.04 -1.93 27.63
N GLU A 518 -29.50 -3.17 27.50
CA GLU A 518 -29.04 -4.11 26.48
C GLU A 518 -29.54 -3.72 25.09
N ILE A 519 -30.81 -3.34 24.93
CA ILE A 519 -31.34 -2.86 23.64
C ILE A 519 -30.60 -1.61 23.16
N ARG A 520 -30.26 -0.67 24.07
CA ARG A 520 -29.42 0.49 23.71
C ARG A 520 -28.00 0.09 23.33
N SER A 521 -27.42 -0.92 23.99
CA SER A 521 -26.11 -1.49 23.64
C SER A 521 -26.12 -2.11 22.25
N LEU A 522 -27.13 -2.94 21.93
CA LEU A 522 -27.34 -3.53 20.61
C LEU A 522 -27.49 -2.46 19.54
N ARG A 523 -28.39 -1.48 19.74
CA ARG A 523 -28.59 -0.34 18.84
C ARG A 523 -27.29 0.41 18.55
N ASN A 524 -26.52 0.71 19.60
CA ASN A 524 -25.25 1.43 19.49
C ASN A 524 -24.20 0.59 18.74
N ARG A 525 -24.09 -0.71 19.01
CA ARG A 525 -23.19 -1.63 18.30
C ARG A 525 -23.50 -1.64 16.80
N MET A 526 -24.76 -1.84 16.43
CA MET A 526 -25.19 -1.93 15.03
C MET A 526 -25.02 -0.59 14.28
N ASN A 527 -25.40 0.53 14.92
CA ASN A 527 -25.15 1.86 14.38
C ASN A 527 -23.64 2.16 14.20
N THR A 528 -22.80 1.72 15.15
CA THR A 528 -21.34 1.82 15.00
C THR A 528 -20.83 0.97 13.84
N THR A 529 -21.28 -0.29 13.71
CA THR A 529 -20.89 -1.17 12.60
C THR A 529 -21.25 -0.56 11.25
N MET A 530 -22.49 -0.07 11.08
CA MET A 530 -22.96 0.59 9.86
C MET A 530 -22.11 1.83 9.50
N VAL A 531 -21.92 2.74 10.47
CA VAL A 531 -21.12 3.96 10.29
C VAL A 531 -19.66 3.64 9.96
N MET A 532 -19.05 2.68 10.66
CA MET A 532 -17.66 2.31 10.43
C MET A 532 -17.46 1.63 9.08
N THR A 533 -18.43 0.87 8.58
CA THR A 533 -18.38 0.29 7.22
C THR A 533 -18.41 1.37 6.15
N ASP A 534 -19.32 2.34 6.24
CA ASP A 534 -19.40 3.49 5.33
C ASP A 534 -18.12 4.35 5.33
N LEU A 535 -17.59 4.66 6.52
CA LEU A 535 -16.37 5.47 6.65
C LEU A 535 -15.12 4.71 6.17
N ARG A 536 -15.01 3.39 6.43
CA ARG A 536 -13.92 2.55 5.89
C ARG A 536 -14.01 2.42 4.37
N GLN A 537 -15.21 2.30 3.80
CA GLN A 537 -15.40 2.31 2.35
C GLN A 537 -14.91 3.62 1.73
N LYS A 538 -15.35 4.78 2.25
CA LYS A 538 -14.91 6.11 1.80
C LYS A 538 -13.41 6.35 2.01
N ALA A 539 -12.83 5.79 3.07
CA ALA A 539 -11.38 5.81 3.29
C ALA A 539 -10.62 4.98 2.25
N SER A 540 -11.16 3.85 1.79
CA SER A 540 -10.52 3.00 0.77
C SER A 540 -10.35 3.73 -0.57
N GLU A 541 -11.30 4.60 -0.93
CA GLU A 541 -11.24 5.48 -2.12
C GLU A 541 -10.16 6.57 -2.03
N LYS A 542 -9.46 6.68 -0.89
CA LYS A 542 -8.33 7.60 -0.63
C LYS A 542 -7.09 6.83 -0.14
N SER A 543 -6.99 5.53 -0.44
CA SER A 543 -5.84 4.70 -0.09
C SER A 543 -4.51 5.36 -0.52
N GLY A 544 -3.55 5.44 0.42
CA GLY A 544 -2.26 6.13 0.26
C GLY A 544 -2.25 7.61 0.71
N ASP A 545 -3.39 8.28 0.80
CA ASP A 545 -3.53 9.64 1.31
C ASP A 545 -4.07 9.64 2.74
N HIS A 546 -3.19 9.32 3.70
CA HIS A 546 -3.55 9.31 5.12
C HIS A 546 -4.12 10.64 5.64
N PRO A 547 -3.64 11.84 5.22
CA PRO A 547 -4.32 13.11 5.50
C PRO A 547 -5.77 13.17 5.01
N ALA A 548 -6.07 12.80 3.76
CA ALA A 548 -7.45 12.78 3.26
C ALA A 548 -8.33 11.76 4.01
N VAL A 549 -7.78 10.57 4.33
CA VAL A 549 -8.46 9.55 5.14
C VAL A 549 -8.76 10.06 6.55
N ARG A 550 -7.81 10.72 7.22
CA ARG A 550 -8.02 11.38 8.51
C ARG A 550 -9.18 12.37 8.44
N ASP A 551 -9.25 13.15 7.37
CA ASP A 551 -10.22 14.23 7.25
C ASP A 551 -11.65 13.70 6.99
N ILE A 552 -11.82 12.54 6.36
CA ILE A 552 -13.12 11.83 6.31
C ILE A 552 -13.65 11.54 7.73
N TYR A 553 -12.83 10.90 8.56
CA TYR A 553 -13.18 10.57 9.94
C TYR A 553 -13.39 11.81 10.83
N MET A 554 -12.53 12.83 10.70
CA MET A 554 -12.66 14.09 11.45
C MET A 554 -13.92 14.88 11.08
N ASN A 555 -14.28 14.92 9.78
CA ASN A 555 -15.50 15.59 9.33
C ASN A 555 -16.75 14.88 9.84
N TYR A 556 -16.76 13.54 9.86
CA TYR A 556 -17.86 12.79 10.48
C TYR A 556 -18.02 13.11 11.97
N LEU A 557 -16.93 13.12 12.75
CA LEU A 557 -16.98 13.45 14.19
C LEU A 557 -17.43 14.89 14.45
N LYS A 558 -17.02 15.83 13.60
CA LYS A 558 -17.43 17.24 13.67
C LYS A 558 -18.92 17.41 13.40
N ALA A 559 -19.48 16.64 12.46
CA ALA A 559 -20.92 16.63 12.18
C ALA A 559 -21.73 15.84 13.21
N ASN A 560 -21.16 14.80 13.84
CA ASN A 560 -21.85 13.89 14.75
C ASN A 560 -21.13 13.72 16.11
N PRO A 561 -21.04 14.77 16.97
CA PRO A 561 -20.22 14.73 18.19
C PRO A 561 -20.62 13.69 19.24
N SER A 562 -21.84 13.15 19.13
CA SER A 562 -22.46 12.17 20.03
C SER A 562 -22.70 10.80 19.37
N SER A 563 -22.08 10.51 18.22
CA SER A 563 -22.20 9.21 17.54
C SER A 563 -21.67 8.06 18.40
N SER A 564 -22.34 6.90 18.36
CA SER A 564 -21.86 5.67 19.01
C SER A 564 -20.51 5.19 18.46
N ALA A 565 -20.16 5.57 17.22
CA ALA A 565 -18.91 5.17 16.58
C ALA A 565 -17.69 5.97 17.09
N LYS A 566 -17.89 7.01 17.91
CA LYS A 566 -16.86 7.98 18.31
C LYS A 566 -15.57 7.36 18.83
N GLU A 567 -15.68 6.37 19.71
CA GLU A 567 -14.53 5.71 20.34
C GLU A 567 -13.78 4.76 19.40
N GLU A 568 -14.42 4.28 18.33
CA GLU A 568 -13.75 3.49 17.27
C GLU A 568 -13.07 4.42 16.26
N ILE A 569 -13.75 5.48 15.84
CA ILE A 569 -13.17 6.52 14.98
C ILE A 569 -11.95 7.18 15.63
N GLN A 570 -11.96 7.40 16.96
CA GLN A 570 -10.81 7.94 17.69
C GLN A 570 -9.61 6.97 17.75
N ARG A 571 -9.84 5.65 17.72
CA ARG A 571 -8.77 4.64 17.61
C ARG A 571 -8.17 4.66 16.20
N GLU A 572 -9.00 4.55 15.17
CA GLU A 572 -8.59 4.67 13.76
C GLU A 572 -7.79 5.96 13.51
N LEU A 573 -8.28 7.11 14.01
CA LEU A 573 -7.58 8.39 13.91
C LEU A 573 -6.22 8.38 14.62
N THR A 574 -6.04 7.61 15.69
CA THR A 574 -4.76 7.53 16.40
C THR A 574 -3.71 6.82 15.54
N ASP A 575 -4.08 5.73 14.88
CA ASP A 575 -3.20 4.99 13.98
C ASP A 575 -2.96 5.73 12.65
N ILE A 576 -3.98 6.36 12.07
CA ILE A 576 -3.81 7.24 10.90
C ILE A 576 -2.85 8.40 11.23
N ASN A 577 -3.02 9.06 12.38
CA ASN A 577 -2.10 10.13 12.80
C ASN A 577 -0.71 9.62 13.19
N LYS A 578 -0.53 8.34 13.55
CA LYS A 578 0.78 7.70 13.68
C LYS A 578 1.43 7.54 12.28
N MET A 579 0.71 6.97 11.32
CA MET A 579 1.20 6.79 9.93
C MET A 579 1.61 8.11 9.26
N ILE A 580 0.81 9.18 9.43
CA ILE A 580 1.15 10.53 8.93
C ILE A 580 2.49 11.00 9.49
N ARG A 581 2.65 11.01 10.83
CA ARG A 581 3.89 11.45 11.49
C ARG A 581 5.10 10.61 11.12
N GLU A 582 4.92 9.31 10.85
CA GLU A 582 5.99 8.43 10.41
C GLU A 582 6.40 8.66 8.95
N LYS A 583 5.44 9.02 8.08
CA LYS A 583 5.71 9.48 6.70
C LYS A 583 6.44 10.82 6.69
N GLU A 584 5.96 11.82 7.43
CA GLU A 584 6.59 13.15 7.53
C GLU A 584 8.03 13.07 8.05
N ALA A 585 8.26 12.28 9.12
CA ALA A 585 9.59 12.07 9.67
C ALA A 585 10.55 11.36 8.68
N TRP A 586 10.03 10.38 7.93
CA TRP A 586 10.79 9.73 6.87
C TRP A 586 11.13 10.69 5.72
N GLU A 587 10.16 11.46 5.22
CA GLU A 587 10.36 12.39 4.10
C GLU A 587 11.39 13.48 4.44
N ALA A 588 11.39 13.99 5.68
CA ALA A 588 12.43 14.90 6.17
C ALA A 588 13.85 14.29 6.11
N ILE A 589 13.99 13.02 6.51
CA ILE A 589 15.27 12.30 6.53
C ILE A 589 15.70 11.89 5.10
N ALA A 590 14.76 11.48 4.26
CA ALA A 590 14.98 11.18 2.84
C ALA A 590 15.35 12.44 2.03
N LYS A 591 14.93 13.63 2.47
CA LYS A 591 15.34 14.94 1.92
C LYS A 591 16.73 15.33 2.43
N LEU A 592 16.99 15.20 3.73
CA LEU A 592 18.29 15.51 4.36
C LEU A 592 19.43 14.65 3.78
N SER A 593 19.25 13.34 3.72
CA SER A 593 20.24 12.38 3.20
C SER A 593 20.58 12.58 1.71
N LYS A 594 19.70 13.22 0.92
CA LYS A 594 19.95 13.60 -0.48
C LYS A 594 20.61 14.97 -0.65
N ASN A 595 20.65 15.81 0.39
CA ASN A 595 21.16 17.17 0.30
C ASN A 595 22.70 17.23 0.39
N LYS A 596 23.37 17.33 -0.76
CA LYS A 596 24.84 17.44 -0.86
C LYS A 596 25.45 18.69 -0.20
N LYS A 597 24.65 19.67 0.27
CA LYS A 597 25.15 20.80 1.09
C LYS A 597 25.42 20.42 2.56
N ILE A 598 24.89 19.28 3.02
CA ILE A 598 25.07 18.76 4.39
C ILE A 598 26.24 17.77 4.39
N ASN A 599 27.02 17.75 5.47
CA ASN A 599 28.19 16.89 5.58
C ASN A 599 27.82 15.41 5.40
N LEU A 600 28.64 14.64 4.67
CA LEU A 600 28.39 13.23 4.39
C LEU A 600 28.23 12.38 5.67
N PHE A 601 29.10 12.58 6.66
CA PHE A 601 29.05 11.85 7.92
C PHE A 601 27.84 12.24 8.78
N GLU A 602 27.34 13.47 8.65
CA GLU A 602 26.10 13.93 9.29
C GLU A 602 24.84 13.34 8.61
N ARG A 603 24.84 13.23 7.28
CA ARG A 603 23.82 12.53 6.49
C ARG A 603 23.73 11.05 6.90
N ILE A 604 24.88 10.38 7.04
CA ILE A 604 24.98 9.00 7.52
C ILE A 604 24.46 8.89 8.94
N LYS A 605 25.03 9.63 9.90
CA LYS A 605 24.68 9.58 11.33
C LYS A 605 23.19 9.84 11.60
N THR A 606 22.57 10.73 10.83
CA THR A 606 21.13 10.99 10.92
C THR A 606 20.29 9.78 10.48
N LEU A 607 20.72 9.10 9.42
CA LEU A 607 20.03 7.93 8.87
C LEU A 607 20.28 6.66 9.73
N GLU A 608 21.49 6.46 10.25
CA GLU A 608 21.82 5.42 11.24
C GLU A 608 20.91 5.55 12.46
N LYS A 609 20.80 6.77 13.01
CA LYS A 609 19.96 7.10 14.18
C LYS A 609 18.46 6.88 13.93
N TYR A 610 18.01 6.95 12.68
CA TYR A 610 16.64 6.59 12.30
C TYR A 610 16.44 5.08 12.32
N MET A 611 17.29 4.34 11.59
CA MET A 611 17.23 2.89 11.47
C MET A 611 17.37 2.20 12.83
N ALA A 612 18.34 2.61 13.65
CA ALA A 612 18.58 2.05 14.98
C ALA A 612 17.46 2.34 16.00
N ARG A 613 16.63 3.37 15.76
CA ARG A 613 15.48 3.71 16.63
C ARG A 613 14.18 3.03 16.20
N LYS A 614 14.07 2.56 14.96
CA LYS A 614 12.86 1.94 14.40
C LYS A 614 13.20 0.85 13.37
N PRO A 615 13.67 -0.34 13.82
CA PRO A 615 13.91 -1.47 12.92
C PRO A 615 12.63 -1.94 12.20
N GLU A 616 11.47 -1.81 12.84
CA GLU A 616 10.15 -2.22 12.33
C GLU A 616 9.43 -1.14 11.50
N ALA A 617 10.10 -0.02 11.15
CA ALA A 617 9.45 1.03 10.37
C ALA A 617 9.14 0.60 8.94
N ILE A 618 7.96 0.98 8.43
CA ILE A 618 7.53 0.78 7.03
C ILE A 618 8.60 1.24 6.02
N TYR A 619 9.34 2.31 6.36
CA TYR A 619 10.37 2.90 5.50
C TYR A 619 11.80 2.35 5.75
N PHE A 620 11.98 1.31 6.57
CA PHE A 620 13.31 0.77 6.92
C PHE A 620 14.09 0.27 5.69
N GLN A 621 13.43 -0.40 4.74
CA GLN A 621 14.06 -0.80 3.47
C GLN A 621 14.52 0.43 2.65
N GLY A 622 13.69 1.47 2.58
CA GLY A 622 14.03 2.74 1.93
C GLY A 622 15.23 3.42 2.59
N ALA A 623 15.32 3.38 3.93
CA ALA A 623 16.47 3.86 4.67
C ALA A 623 17.74 3.03 4.35
N GLY A 624 17.63 1.71 4.25
CA GLY A 624 18.73 0.83 3.81
C GLY A 624 19.28 1.17 2.41
N VAL A 625 18.40 1.43 1.44
CA VAL A 625 18.81 1.86 0.07
C VAL A 625 19.53 3.21 0.09
N LEU A 626 19.08 4.16 0.91
CA LEU A 626 19.80 5.43 1.08
C LEU A 626 21.13 5.24 1.83
N MET A 627 21.20 4.31 2.79
CA MET A 627 22.44 4.01 3.51
C MET A 627 23.50 3.41 2.59
N GLN A 628 23.13 2.43 1.75
CA GLN A 628 24.04 1.86 0.74
C GLN A 628 24.60 2.92 -0.22
N ARG A 629 23.80 3.96 -0.56
CA ARG A 629 24.28 5.09 -1.36
C ARG A 629 25.28 5.96 -0.58
N LEU A 630 25.00 6.27 0.67
CA LEU A 630 25.89 7.09 1.50
C LEU A 630 27.20 6.38 1.82
N GLU A 631 27.18 5.06 2.04
CA GLU A 631 28.40 4.26 2.20
C GLU A 631 29.24 4.23 0.92
N LYS A 632 28.61 4.19 -0.28
CA LYS A 632 29.33 4.37 -1.55
C LYS A 632 29.95 5.78 -1.69
N GLU A 633 29.25 6.83 -1.27
CA GLU A 633 29.82 8.19 -1.19
C GLU A 633 31.02 8.25 -0.20
N LYS A 634 30.95 7.50 0.92
CA LYS A 634 31.99 7.45 1.97
C LYS A 634 33.21 6.63 1.58
N THR A 635 33.06 5.52 0.87
CA THR A 635 34.18 4.75 0.33
C THR A 635 34.98 5.56 -0.70
N GLU A 636 34.30 6.29 -1.59
CA GLU A 636 34.99 7.14 -2.57
C GLU A 636 35.64 8.37 -1.90
N PHE A 637 35.00 8.98 -0.90
CA PHE A 637 35.63 10.04 -0.09
C PHE A 637 36.93 9.56 0.58
N ASN A 638 36.91 8.37 1.20
CA ASN A 638 38.09 7.79 1.83
C ASN A 638 39.20 7.48 0.81
N ARG A 639 38.84 6.95 -0.36
CA ARG A 639 39.78 6.66 -1.47
C ARG A 639 40.45 7.93 -2.00
N LEU A 640 39.67 8.99 -2.26
CA LEU A 640 40.21 10.28 -2.71
C LEU A 640 41.14 10.90 -1.67
N LYS A 641 40.82 10.74 -0.37
CA LYS A 641 41.73 11.15 0.71
C LYS A 641 43.04 10.35 0.70
N GLN A 642 42.97 9.02 0.58
CA GLN A 642 44.16 8.17 0.51
C GLN A 642 45.07 8.56 -0.65
N ILE A 643 44.52 8.79 -1.85
CA ILE A 643 45.27 9.25 -3.03
C ILE A 643 45.98 10.58 -2.75
N ALA A 644 45.33 11.53 -2.08
CA ALA A 644 45.94 12.81 -1.72
C ALA A 644 47.06 12.67 -0.67
N ASP A 645 46.88 11.80 0.34
CA ASP A 645 47.90 11.51 1.36
C ASP A 645 49.11 10.77 0.75
N GLU A 646 48.89 9.86 -0.22
CA GLU A 646 49.95 9.17 -0.99
C GLU A 646 50.71 10.11 -1.93
N GLN A 647 50.01 10.96 -2.69
CA GLN A 647 50.63 12.00 -3.53
C GLN A 647 51.49 12.96 -2.70
N LYS A 648 51.01 13.35 -1.52
CA LYS A 648 51.75 14.19 -0.57
C LYS A 648 53.00 13.48 -0.06
N LYS A 649 52.92 12.18 0.28
CA LYS A 649 54.08 11.37 0.68
C LYS A 649 55.12 11.30 -0.44
N MET A 650 54.71 10.92 -1.65
CA MET A 650 55.59 10.84 -2.83
C MET A 650 56.28 12.18 -3.12
N THR A 651 55.55 13.29 -3.01
CA THR A 651 56.12 14.65 -3.18
C THR A 651 57.22 14.94 -2.16
N LEU A 652 57.01 14.57 -0.89
CA LEU A 652 58.00 14.75 0.18
C LEU A 652 59.22 13.82 0.00
N GLU A 653 59.02 12.59 -0.49
CA GLU A 653 60.09 11.63 -0.79
C GLU A 653 60.95 12.10 -1.98
N ASN A 654 60.36 12.64 -3.04
CA ASN A 654 61.07 13.24 -4.17
C ASN A 654 61.93 14.44 -3.74
N ILE A 655 61.36 15.36 -2.94
CA ILE A 655 62.10 16.51 -2.38
C ILE A 655 63.28 16.05 -1.49
N ALA A 656 63.09 14.97 -0.72
CA ALA A 656 64.16 14.39 0.09
C ALA A 656 65.26 13.72 -0.76
N GLN A 657 64.90 13.07 -1.87
CA GLN A 657 65.84 12.47 -2.82
C GLN A 657 66.66 13.51 -3.56
N GLU A 658 66.03 14.57 -4.09
CA GLU A 658 66.74 15.71 -4.69
C GLU A 658 67.76 16.32 -3.73
N LYS A 659 67.36 16.54 -2.47
CA LYS A 659 68.24 17.10 -1.45
C LYS A 659 69.45 16.20 -1.15
N ARG A 660 69.28 14.88 -1.17
CA ARG A 660 70.37 13.89 -1.01
C ARG A 660 71.33 13.90 -2.19
N GLU A 661 70.82 13.90 -3.42
CA GLU A 661 71.67 13.93 -4.62
C GLU A 661 72.44 15.25 -4.75
N ARG A 662 71.81 16.40 -4.47
CA ARG A 662 72.52 17.70 -4.40
C ARG A 662 73.64 17.69 -3.36
N ALA A 663 73.41 17.07 -2.20
CA ALA A 663 74.44 16.92 -1.16
C ALA A 663 75.59 16.00 -1.60
N ARG A 664 75.30 14.83 -2.21
CA ARG A 664 76.33 13.93 -2.79
C ARG A 664 77.22 14.67 -3.80
N LEU A 665 76.59 15.41 -4.73
CA LEU A 665 77.33 16.17 -5.73
C LEU A 665 78.19 17.26 -5.09
N GLN A 666 77.69 17.95 -4.07
CA GLN A 666 78.47 18.98 -3.35
C GLN A 666 79.66 18.38 -2.57
N GLU A 667 79.49 17.21 -1.96
CA GLU A 667 80.56 16.49 -1.26
C GLU A 667 81.67 16.03 -2.24
N GLU A 668 81.30 15.42 -3.36
CA GLU A 668 82.26 14.96 -4.37
C GLU A 668 82.98 16.15 -5.05
N LYS A 669 82.28 17.28 -5.28
CA LYS A 669 82.88 18.55 -5.72
C LYS A 669 83.94 19.05 -4.72
N ALA A 670 83.64 19.05 -3.41
CA ALA A 670 84.59 19.46 -2.37
C ALA A 670 85.80 18.50 -2.29
N LYS A 671 85.57 17.20 -2.38
CA LYS A 671 86.59 16.14 -2.41
C LYS A 671 87.55 16.33 -3.58
N ILE A 672 87.03 16.49 -4.80
CA ILE A 672 87.84 16.77 -6.01
C ILE A 672 88.61 18.10 -5.86
N GLY A 673 87.96 19.16 -5.37
CA GLY A 673 88.61 20.44 -5.09
C GLY A 673 89.79 20.34 -4.12
N SER A 674 89.68 19.48 -3.11
CA SER A 674 90.75 19.22 -2.12
C SER A 674 91.96 18.45 -2.65
N ILE A 675 91.82 17.81 -3.83
CA ILE A 675 92.92 17.17 -4.57
C ILE A 675 93.57 18.21 -5.48
N LEU A 676 92.77 18.92 -6.27
CA LEU A 676 93.22 19.92 -7.24
C LEU A 676 93.95 21.11 -6.59
N SER A 677 93.56 21.53 -5.39
CA SER A 677 94.25 22.58 -4.63
C SER A 677 95.71 22.23 -4.28
N ARG A 678 96.08 20.95 -4.33
CA ARG A 678 97.46 20.46 -4.11
C ARG A 678 98.35 20.58 -5.36
N SER A 679 97.83 21.09 -6.48
CA SER A 679 98.53 21.23 -7.76
C SER A 679 99.59 22.35 -7.82
N ASN A 680 100.01 22.88 -6.67
CA ASN A 680 101.02 23.94 -6.54
C ASN A 680 100.71 25.19 -7.40
N GLY A 681 99.44 25.59 -7.42
CA GLY A 681 98.94 26.79 -8.11
C GLY A 681 98.43 26.58 -9.53
N ARG A 682 98.53 25.37 -10.12
CA ARG A 682 98.03 25.14 -11.49
C ARG A 682 96.50 25.22 -11.58
N PHE A 683 95.78 24.56 -10.67
CA PHE A 683 94.32 24.52 -10.68
C PHE A 683 93.72 25.44 -9.61
N ILE A 684 93.02 26.48 -10.04
CA ILE A 684 92.21 27.34 -9.17
C ILE A 684 90.79 26.78 -9.15
N VAL A 685 90.32 26.37 -7.98
CA VAL A 685 88.97 25.82 -7.78
C VAL A 685 88.03 26.94 -7.38
N ASN A 686 87.01 27.20 -8.20
CA ASN A 686 86.10 28.32 -8.03
C ASN A 686 84.85 27.90 -7.24
N ILE A 687 84.26 28.84 -6.49
CA ILE A 687 83.07 28.59 -5.64
C ILE A 687 81.79 28.25 -6.44
N ASP A 688 81.83 28.45 -7.75
CA ASP A 688 80.72 28.28 -8.69
C ASP A 688 80.64 26.87 -9.31
N GLY A 689 81.59 25.99 -8.95
CA GLY A 689 81.72 24.63 -9.47
C GLY A 689 82.67 24.48 -10.66
N THR A 690 83.39 25.52 -11.07
CA THR A 690 84.38 25.48 -12.15
C THR A 690 85.82 25.37 -11.63
N VAL A 691 86.75 25.00 -12.51
CA VAL A 691 88.20 24.94 -12.22
C VAL A 691 88.97 25.61 -13.34
N THR A 692 89.73 26.65 -13.03
CA THR A 692 90.59 27.35 -14.00
C THR A 692 91.99 26.72 -14.00
N ASP A 693 92.45 26.23 -15.15
CA ASP A 693 93.81 25.74 -15.35
C ASP A 693 94.75 26.87 -15.80
N GLN A 694 95.58 27.36 -14.87
CA GLN A 694 96.53 28.46 -15.12
C GLN A 694 97.59 28.12 -16.18
N HIS A 695 97.79 26.85 -16.54
CA HIS A 695 98.74 26.47 -17.59
C HIS A 695 98.14 26.54 -19.00
N THR A 696 96.82 26.34 -19.15
CA THR A 696 96.15 26.31 -20.46
C THR A 696 95.20 27.49 -20.69
N GLY A 697 94.86 28.24 -19.64
CA GLY A 697 93.83 29.27 -19.65
C GLY A 697 92.40 28.71 -19.64
N LEU A 698 92.23 27.39 -19.81
CA LEU A 698 90.93 26.75 -19.94
C LEU A 698 90.20 26.65 -18.59
N VAL A 699 88.88 26.81 -18.64
CA VAL A 699 87.98 26.60 -17.51
C VAL A 699 87.24 25.28 -17.69
N TRP A 700 87.33 24.41 -16.69
CA TRP A 700 86.81 23.06 -16.70
C TRP A 700 85.63 22.91 -15.73
N TYR A 701 84.70 22.00 -16.02
CA TYR A 701 83.77 21.55 -15.00
C TYR A 701 84.50 20.62 -14.01
N ILE A 702 84.27 20.83 -12.71
CA ILE A 702 84.93 20.05 -11.66
C ILE A 702 84.51 18.58 -11.66
N LEU A 703 83.26 18.28 -12.04
CA LEU A 703 82.78 16.92 -12.27
C LEU A 703 82.94 16.53 -13.74
N ASP A 704 82.95 15.22 -14.00
CA ASP A 704 82.63 14.68 -15.31
C ASP A 704 81.22 14.08 -15.30
N SER A 705 80.70 13.82 -16.51
CA SER A 705 79.35 13.27 -16.70
C SER A 705 79.12 11.97 -15.95
N HIS A 706 80.15 11.13 -15.78
CA HIS A 706 80.03 9.84 -15.11
C HIS A 706 79.88 10.00 -13.60
N THR A 707 80.66 10.90 -12.99
CA THR A 707 80.55 11.23 -11.56
C THR A 707 79.20 11.87 -11.23
N GLU A 708 78.70 12.73 -12.12
CA GLU A 708 77.45 13.44 -11.92
C GLU A 708 76.23 12.52 -12.12
N LEU A 709 76.10 11.91 -13.30
CA LEU A 709 74.93 11.13 -13.71
C LEU A 709 74.92 9.70 -13.15
N LYS A 710 76.08 9.14 -12.76
CA LYS A 710 76.33 7.71 -12.47
C LYS A 710 76.18 6.76 -13.67
N GLU A 711 75.93 7.30 -14.86
CA GLU A 711 75.77 6.57 -16.12
C GLU A 711 76.97 6.81 -17.04
N CYS A 712 77.05 6.09 -18.17
CA CYS A 712 77.99 6.40 -19.25
C CYS A 712 77.23 6.91 -20.48
N LEU A 713 77.88 7.78 -21.24
CA LEU A 713 77.31 8.45 -22.40
C LEU A 713 77.99 7.93 -23.67
N ASN A 714 77.18 7.72 -24.71
CA ASN A 714 77.68 7.68 -26.08
C ASN A 714 78.06 9.09 -26.54
N HIS A 715 78.67 9.25 -27.73
CA HIS A 715 79.22 10.56 -28.14
C HIS A 715 78.14 11.64 -28.32
N ASP A 716 77.01 11.30 -28.95
CA ASP A 716 75.85 12.19 -29.11
C ASP A 716 75.23 12.61 -27.76
N ALA A 717 75.08 11.67 -26.82
CA ALA A 717 74.59 11.97 -25.47
C ALA A 717 75.59 12.81 -24.67
N ALA A 718 76.90 12.61 -24.87
CA ALA A 718 77.95 13.45 -24.28
C ALA A 718 77.91 14.87 -24.86
N GLU A 719 77.72 15.03 -26.16
CA GLU A 719 77.57 16.34 -26.80
C GLU A 719 76.32 17.07 -26.31
N LYS A 720 75.19 16.38 -26.19
CA LYS A 720 73.93 16.91 -25.63
C LYS A 720 74.05 17.27 -24.15
N TYR A 721 74.70 16.44 -23.33
CA TYR A 721 74.98 16.74 -21.92
C TYR A 721 75.79 18.03 -21.78
N VAL A 722 76.85 18.19 -22.57
CA VAL A 722 77.71 19.38 -22.51
C VAL A 722 76.99 20.63 -23.04
N LYS A 723 76.25 20.55 -24.16
CA LYS A 723 75.46 21.66 -24.71
C LYS A 723 74.37 22.17 -23.76
N ASN A 724 73.85 21.30 -22.88
CA ASN A 724 72.83 21.62 -21.90
C ASN A 724 73.40 21.92 -20.49
N LEU A 725 74.72 21.99 -20.33
CA LEU A 725 75.35 22.20 -19.03
C LEU A 725 75.28 23.68 -18.62
N GLU A 726 74.66 23.96 -17.48
CA GLU A 726 74.57 25.32 -16.92
C GLU A 726 75.29 25.39 -15.56
N VAL A 727 76.61 25.57 -15.61
CA VAL A 727 77.51 25.65 -14.43
C VAL A 727 78.33 26.92 -14.49
N GLY A 728 78.58 27.56 -13.33
CA GLY A 728 79.30 28.84 -13.24
C GLY A 728 78.53 30.06 -13.80
N GLY A 729 77.28 29.86 -14.23
CA GLY A 729 76.56 30.83 -15.08
C GLY A 729 76.93 30.76 -16.57
N TYR A 730 77.83 29.84 -16.95
CA TYR A 730 78.28 29.63 -18.32
C TYR A 730 77.42 28.58 -19.04
N LYS A 731 77.23 28.77 -20.34
CA LYS A 731 76.47 27.88 -21.25
C LYS A 731 77.22 27.54 -22.54
N ASP A 732 78.43 28.07 -22.70
CA ASP A 732 79.36 27.89 -23.82
C ASP A 732 80.33 26.72 -23.59
N TRP A 733 79.89 25.73 -22.83
CA TRP A 733 80.63 24.50 -22.58
C TRP A 733 80.74 23.69 -23.88
N ARG A 734 81.93 23.13 -24.13
CA ARG A 734 82.24 22.30 -25.30
C ARG A 734 82.92 20.99 -24.91
N LEU A 735 82.92 20.04 -25.84
CA LEU A 735 83.81 18.89 -25.73
C LEU A 735 85.28 19.37 -25.82
N PRO A 736 86.17 18.78 -25.02
CA PRO A 736 87.61 19.06 -25.07
C PRO A 736 88.24 18.45 -26.32
N SER A 737 89.33 19.04 -26.82
CA SER A 737 90.22 18.33 -27.77
C SER A 737 90.95 17.18 -27.05
N ALA A 738 91.53 16.24 -27.79
CA ALA A 738 92.38 15.21 -27.20
C ALA A 738 93.58 15.83 -26.46
N ASN A 739 94.10 16.95 -26.98
CA ASN A 739 95.20 17.68 -26.37
C ASN A 739 94.77 18.40 -25.08
N ASP A 740 93.57 19.01 -25.05
CA ASP A 740 93.02 19.66 -23.84
C ASP A 740 92.95 18.64 -22.69
N LEU A 741 92.38 17.46 -22.96
CA LEU A 741 92.25 16.37 -21.98
C LEU A 741 93.61 15.79 -21.58
N MET A 742 94.49 15.45 -22.51
CA MET A 742 95.81 14.90 -22.17
C MET A 742 96.66 15.90 -21.37
N ALA A 743 96.56 17.20 -21.65
CA ALA A 743 97.29 18.24 -20.93
C ALA A 743 96.80 18.43 -19.48
N VAL A 744 95.50 18.20 -19.21
CA VAL A 744 94.91 18.36 -17.88
C VAL A 744 94.95 17.07 -17.05
N MET A 745 94.71 15.91 -17.67
CA MET A 745 94.62 14.61 -16.98
C MET A 745 96.00 14.06 -16.59
N ASN A 746 97.05 14.34 -17.37
CA ASN A 746 98.44 13.97 -17.03
C ASN A 746 99.15 14.96 -16.08
N ALA A 747 98.44 15.96 -15.55
CA ALA A 747 99.03 16.89 -14.58
C ALA A 747 99.30 16.21 -13.22
N LYS A 748 100.32 16.67 -12.50
CA LYS A 748 100.51 16.26 -11.10
C LYS A 748 99.36 16.83 -10.25
N ASN A 749 98.68 15.96 -9.49
CA ASN A 749 97.45 16.29 -8.77
C ASN A 749 96.31 16.78 -9.71
N SER A 750 96.13 16.08 -10.84
CA SER A 750 95.03 16.24 -11.80
C SER A 750 93.66 15.77 -11.25
N PHE A 751 92.62 15.88 -12.09
CA PHE A 751 91.30 15.32 -11.82
C PHE A 751 91.38 13.80 -11.54
N PRO A 752 90.74 13.30 -10.46
CA PRO A 752 90.78 11.88 -10.12
C PRO A 752 89.99 11.01 -11.12
N ARG A 753 90.23 9.71 -11.08
CA ARG A 753 89.44 8.72 -11.84
C ARG A 753 88.04 8.60 -11.25
N SER A 754 87.04 8.86 -12.07
CA SER A 754 85.61 8.72 -11.75
C SER A 754 85.07 7.28 -11.91
N GLY A 755 85.82 6.41 -12.60
CA GLY A 755 85.36 5.09 -13.05
C GLY A 755 85.12 5.02 -14.56
N ALA A 756 85.09 6.17 -15.25
CA ALA A 756 84.96 6.25 -16.69
C ALA A 756 86.08 5.49 -17.43
N LYS A 757 85.70 4.64 -18.40
CA LYS A 757 86.62 3.87 -19.24
C LYS A 757 87.51 4.77 -20.10
N TRP A 758 86.94 5.83 -20.65
CA TRP A 758 87.61 6.89 -21.41
C TRP A 758 86.77 8.17 -21.39
N TYR A 759 87.37 9.28 -21.82
CA TYR A 759 86.66 10.54 -22.06
C TYR A 759 86.53 10.81 -23.57
N TRP A 760 85.36 11.26 -24.00
CA TRP A 760 85.08 11.73 -25.35
C TRP A 760 85.76 13.07 -25.64
N THR A 761 86.18 13.24 -26.91
CA THR A 761 86.75 14.50 -27.42
C THR A 761 85.85 15.10 -28.50
N SER A 762 86.10 16.36 -28.87
CA SER A 762 85.47 17.04 -30.00
C SER A 762 85.99 16.59 -31.37
N GLU A 763 86.94 15.64 -31.43
CA GLU A 763 87.58 15.23 -32.67
C GLU A 763 86.93 13.95 -33.24
N LEU A 764 86.24 14.09 -34.37
CA LEU A 764 85.67 12.99 -35.15
C LEU A 764 86.52 12.69 -36.38
N PHE A 765 86.53 11.44 -36.82
CA PHE A 765 87.22 10.99 -38.04
C PHE A 765 86.54 9.79 -38.68
N TRP A 766 86.83 9.54 -39.96
CA TRP A 766 86.20 8.49 -40.75
C TRP A 766 87.18 7.35 -41.04
N LYS A 767 86.72 6.10 -40.84
CA LYS A 767 87.51 4.88 -41.00
C LYS A 767 86.76 3.92 -41.93
N GLY A 768 86.95 4.10 -43.23
CA GLY A 768 86.08 3.53 -44.25
C GLY A 768 84.72 4.24 -44.25
N TYR A 769 83.63 3.48 -44.13
CA TYR A 769 82.25 4.02 -44.11
C TYR A 769 81.72 4.36 -42.71
N TYR A 770 82.54 4.20 -41.67
CA TYR A 770 82.14 4.40 -40.27
C TYR A 770 82.83 5.62 -39.67
N GLU A 771 82.08 6.41 -38.90
CA GLU A 771 82.60 7.54 -38.13
C GLU A 771 83.01 7.08 -36.72
N PHE A 772 84.18 7.55 -36.28
CA PHE A 772 84.78 7.25 -34.99
C PHE A 772 85.09 8.54 -34.24
N GLY A 773 84.97 8.49 -32.92
CA GLY A 773 85.40 9.57 -32.04
C GLY A 773 86.78 9.27 -31.48
N HIS A 774 87.67 10.26 -31.49
CA HIS A 774 88.85 10.17 -30.64
C HIS A 774 88.44 10.24 -29.16
N THR A 775 89.09 9.42 -28.35
CA THR A 775 88.92 9.38 -26.89
C THR A 775 90.26 9.61 -26.19
N VAL A 776 90.21 9.90 -24.89
CA VAL A 776 91.38 9.89 -24.02
C VAL A 776 91.18 8.86 -22.91
N ILE A 777 92.03 7.84 -22.90
CA ILE A 777 91.98 6.66 -22.04
C ILE A 777 93.24 6.58 -21.17
N ASN A 778 93.13 6.02 -19.97
CA ASN A 778 94.30 5.73 -19.15
C ASN A 778 94.88 4.35 -19.54
N ARG A 779 96.15 4.32 -19.97
CA ARG A 779 96.90 3.08 -20.23
C ARG A 779 98.07 2.97 -19.25
N ASN A 780 98.45 1.73 -18.95
CA ASN A 780 99.57 1.37 -18.08
C ASN A 780 99.53 2.00 -16.67
N GLY A 781 98.33 2.22 -16.12
CA GLY A 781 98.12 2.54 -14.71
C GLY A 781 98.23 4.02 -14.32
N ASP A 782 98.95 4.85 -15.10
CA ASP A 782 99.15 6.27 -14.78
C ASP A 782 99.00 7.25 -15.98
N ILE A 783 99.26 6.84 -17.22
CA ILE A 783 99.32 7.79 -18.36
C ILE A 783 98.02 7.83 -19.15
N TRP A 784 97.49 9.03 -19.39
CA TRP A 784 96.36 9.28 -20.29
C TRP A 784 96.86 9.54 -21.71
N VAL A 785 96.35 8.76 -22.66
CA VAL A 785 96.73 8.80 -24.08
C VAL A 785 95.49 8.86 -24.98
N LYS A 786 95.68 9.35 -26.20
CA LYS A 786 94.67 9.36 -27.25
C LYS A 786 94.39 7.94 -27.77
N ASP A 787 93.13 7.64 -28.05
CA ASP A 787 92.64 6.36 -28.56
C ASP A 787 91.40 6.57 -29.45
N GLU A 788 90.82 5.50 -30.01
CA GLU A 788 89.62 5.56 -30.87
C GLU A 788 88.46 4.71 -30.31
N ALA A 789 87.22 5.17 -30.51
CA ALA A 789 86.01 4.40 -30.18
C ALA A 789 84.86 4.74 -31.14
N GLU A 790 83.96 3.78 -31.37
CA GLU A 790 82.73 3.98 -32.15
C GLU A 790 81.75 4.87 -31.37
N LEU A 791 81.08 5.80 -32.05
CA LEU A 791 80.28 6.84 -31.40
C LEU A 791 79.14 6.34 -30.49
N THR A 792 78.71 5.09 -30.66
CA THR A 792 77.67 4.41 -29.87
C THR A 792 78.15 3.90 -28.51
N GLN A 793 79.47 3.83 -28.26
CA GLN A 793 80.03 3.11 -27.12
C GLN A 793 79.98 3.88 -25.79
N CYS A 794 80.11 3.16 -24.68
CA CYS A 794 80.02 3.67 -23.31
C CYS A 794 81.28 4.45 -22.89
N GLY A 795 81.18 5.78 -22.77
CA GLY A 795 82.24 6.69 -22.33
C GLY A 795 81.77 7.76 -21.33
N ALA A 796 82.61 8.75 -21.07
CA ALA A 796 82.26 9.93 -20.27
C ALA A 796 82.74 11.22 -20.95
N VAL A 797 82.41 12.39 -20.38
CA VAL A 797 82.94 13.67 -20.85
C VAL A 797 83.22 14.60 -19.67
N ARG A 798 84.32 15.35 -19.77
CA ARG A 798 84.66 16.45 -18.86
C ARG A 798 84.55 17.74 -19.64
N ALA A 799 83.54 18.54 -19.34
CA ALA A 799 83.23 19.77 -20.07
C ALA A 799 84.34 20.82 -19.88
N VAL A 800 84.62 21.58 -20.93
CA VAL A 800 85.61 22.67 -20.93
C VAL A 800 85.07 23.89 -21.67
N ARG A 801 85.55 25.08 -21.33
CA ARG A 801 85.31 26.35 -22.02
C ARG A 801 86.58 27.22 -22.01
N GLN A 802 86.55 28.32 -22.76
CA GLN A 802 87.62 29.32 -22.85
C GLN A 802 87.28 30.62 -22.09
#